data_AF-A0A0N5A2C6-F1
#
_entry.id   AF-A0A0N5A2C6-F1
#
_cell.length_a   1.000
_cell.length_b   1.000
_cell.length_c   1.000
_cell.angle_alpha   90.00
_cell.angle_beta   90.00
_cell.angle_gamma   90.00
#
_symmetry.space_group_name_H-M   'P 1'
#
loop_
_entity.id
_entity.type
_entity.pdbx_description
1 polymer ?
#
loop_
_entity_poly.entity_id
_entity_poly.type
_entity_poly.pdbx_seq_one_letter_code
_entity_poly.pdbx_strand_id
1 'polypeptide(L)'
;MFSFLLLNLFIQLSFQQDKFLWDGKDNKLTYTLQVESLNGTKFPDAEIFAVHNEYVQHEFSQLNWKIRNAKKLVIKIDNITEDIGGLVLSQKGTTYIQSIGGRKDDKWHIIQKDKPSCNIYGCEVGFVFADKKMKGEDYSKNGIKDTDLIFYYELSTNSKVYTFGKIEFEKEVYPLVICPGENWLNVYGGSEYLVNGTKGYSYKSFNKKHYLVPLYPFPSYAETFKCGMIKYVQGNILYIGYQYKKKRKGTNSLSDVHVDITKDKLVCSNDDKEEDYIIFIHHPGAGKDKEMVRVEPGSKIKLYLDQIVYLYNKKNTILKRIEENGVNYITTTTNGEKLQTTAISPSCRVIIDPPRGSLQLFYRGEIVNFPNNTKKGSNKVFYVGQEYFNKPLNFKCKIIFDKRSEVANNKNLSGFYMNKFFGVFIQMDRHKNRKEMESIKFDDTLEDFGKYKCLLKSTNDKLHNSQSLIERLGVIFIPDKSIKIVKDVKWDNYQSIAAGCDGVISNYAQIQDVVVNFDGGHAIYTYSKDHDMFAKSDKSLIVNISKLPDKNFNVKNVYITCIYIVGDVNATFYLYKNGAVEESKNNDPNYGFSFERQKIYLILIILLVGVIVIASMVLILYEKKRKRARRISKGESSGLSSTSSSESETKGTSETEKVEKVEKVEKIVKVGKIEKPKDMTPESISAIIKHEKRAHKSQETNW
;
A
#
# COMPACT_ATOMS: atom_id res chain seq x y z
N MET A 1 -7.24 40.47 -29.86
CA MET A 1 -7.69 39.39 -28.95
C MET A 1 -9.19 39.46 -28.65
N PHE A 2 -9.73 40.64 -28.28
CA PHE A 2 -11.16 40.83 -27.99
C PHE A 2 -12.09 40.54 -29.18
N SER A 3 -11.76 41.01 -30.40
CA SER A 3 -12.54 40.67 -31.60
C SER A 3 -12.50 39.19 -31.98
N PHE A 4 -11.43 38.47 -31.60
CA PHE A 4 -11.30 37.04 -31.88
C PHE A 4 -12.14 36.20 -30.90
N LEU A 5 -12.29 36.68 -29.66
CA LEU A 5 -13.20 36.12 -28.66
C LEU A 5 -14.66 36.41 -29.01
N LEU A 6 -14.98 37.64 -29.44
CA LEU A 6 -16.32 38.00 -29.91
C LEU A 6 -16.71 37.24 -31.17
N LEU A 7 -15.79 37.06 -32.13
CA LEU A 7 -16.05 36.26 -33.32
C LEU A 7 -16.22 34.77 -32.98
N ASN A 8 -15.44 34.20 -32.07
CA ASN A 8 -15.67 32.83 -31.60
C ASN A 8 -16.97 32.69 -30.80
N LEU A 9 -17.33 33.68 -29.99
CA LEU A 9 -18.61 33.70 -29.28
C LEU A 9 -19.78 33.84 -30.26
N PHE A 10 -19.66 34.70 -31.28
CA PHE A 10 -20.65 34.85 -32.34
C PHE A 10 -20.74 33.59 -33.18
N ILE A 11 -19.63 32.93 -33.54
CA ILE A 11 -19.64 31.66 -34.27
C ILE A 11 -20.26 30.57 -33.39
N GLN A 12 -19.96 30.49 -32.09
CA GLN A 12 -20.59 29.54 -31.16
C GLN A 12 -22.08 29.81 -30.95
N LEU A 13 -22.51 31.07 -30.92
CA LEU A 13 -23.92 31.47 -30.82
C LEU A 13 -24.66 31.29 -32.16
N SER A 14 -23.99 31.50 -33.29
CA SER A 14 -24.56 31.35 -34.65
C SER A 14 -24.63 29.89 -35.10
N PHE A 15 -23.83 29.01 -34.50
CA PHE A 15 -23.90 27.55 -34.70
C PHE A 15 -24.81 26.83 -33.69
N GLN A 16 -25.60 27.55 -32.88
CA GLN A 16 -26.84 26.98 -32.36
C GLN A 16 -27.85 26.92 -33.51
N GLN A 17 -27.64 25.99 -34.46
CA GLN A 17 -28.73 25.53 -35.30
C GLN A 17 -29.88 25.12 -34.37
N ASP A 18 -31.06 25.69 -34.59
CA ASP A 18 -32.28 25.30 -33.89
C ASP A 18 -32.41 23.78 -33.97
N LYS A 19 -32.16 23.11 -32.85
CA LYS A 19 -32.30 21.66 -32.79
C LYS A 19 -33.74 21.32 -33.12
N PHE A 20 -33.97 20.38 -34.03
CA PHE A 20 -35.30 19.93 -34.40
C PHE A 20 -36.02 19.43 -33.15
N LEU A 21 -37.02 20.19 -32.69
CA LEU A 21 -37.83 19.86 -31.53
C LEU A 21 -39.06 19.09 -31.99
N TRP A 22 -39.24 17.90 -31.43
CA TRP A 22 -40.49 17.16 -31.45
C TRP A 22 -41.14 17.24 -30.07
N ASP A 23 -42.44 17.55 -30.04
CA ASP A 23 -43.23 17.65 -28.81
C ASP A 23 -44.50 16.78 -28.93
N GLY A 24 -44.56 15.72 -28.11
CA GLY A 24 -45.65 14.75 -28.12
C GLY A 24 -46.91 15.13 -27.35
N LYS A 25 -47.00 16.35 -26.77
CA LYS A 25 -48.08 16.74 -25.84
C LYS A 25 -49.50 16.50 -26.36
N ASP A 26 -49.73 16.74 -27.65
CA ASP A 26 -51.06 16.63 -28.27
C ASP A 26 -51.26 15.33 -29.07
N ASN A 27 -50.30 14.40 -28.98
CA ASN A 27 -50.30 13.19 -29.79
C ASN A 27 -51.27 12.11 -29.25
N LYS A 28 -52.36 11.88 -29.98
CA LYS A 28 -53.41 10.89 -29.65
C LYS A 28 -53.24 9.54 -30.34
N LEU A 29 -52.14 9.31 -31.08
CA LEU A 29 -51.93 8.03 -31.74
C LEU A 29 -51.76 6.91 -30.72
N THR A 30 -52.46 5.80 -30.99
CA THR A 30 -52.32 4.54 -30.27
C THR A 30 -51.38 3.64 -31.06
N TYR A 31 -50.41 3.08 -30.36
CA TYR A 31 -49.44 2.16 -30.92
C TYR A 31 -49.42 0.89 -30.07
N THR A 32 -49.65 -0.26 -30.72
CA THR A 32 -49.73 -1.55 -30.04
C THR A 32 -48.50 -2.38 -30.37
N LEU A 33 -47.77 -2.74 -29.32
CA LEU A 33 -46.65 -3.66 -29.36
C LEU A 33 -47.06 -5.00 -28.75
N GLN A 34 -46.52 -6.08 -29.31
CA GLN A 34 -46.58 -7.42 -28.77
C GLN A 34 -45.16 -7.85 -28.38
N VAL A 35 -44.99 -8.28 -27.13
CA VAL A 35 -43.72 -8.87 -26.68
C VAL A 35 -43.70 -10.35 -27.06
N GLU A 36 -42.65 -10.75 -27.75
CA GLU A 36 -42.38 -12.11 -28.17
C GLU A 36 -41.02 -12.56 -27.64
N SER A 37 -40.86 -13.86 -27.42
CA SER A 37 -39.53 -14.44 -27.29
C SER A 37 -38.81 -14.41 -28.63
N LEU A 38 -37.48 -14.51 -28.63
CA LEU A 38 -36.72 -14.71 -29.87
C LEU A 38 -37.14 -15.96 -30.66
N ASN A 39 -37.67 -16.98 -29.98
CA ASN A 39 -38.18 -18.20 -30.61
C ASN A 39 -39.65 -18.05 -31.08
N GLY A 40 -40.26 -16.87 -30.97
CA GLY A 40 -41.62 -16.57 -31.45
C GLY A 40 -42.75 -16.92 -30.48
N THR A 41 -42.44 -17.33 -29.25
CA THR A 41 -43.44 -17.53 -28.19
C THR A 41 -44.03 -16.19 -27.81
N LYS A 42 -45.33 -16.03 -28.02
CA LYS A 42 -46.06 -14.80 -27.68
C LYS A 42 -46.41 -14.81 -26.20
N PHE A 43 -46.22 -13.68 -25.52
CA PHE A 43 -46.66 -13.52 -24.13
C PHE A 43 -48.08 -12.94 -24.12
N PRO A 44 -49.10 -13.69 -23.65
CA PRO A 44 -50.51 -13.29 -23.76
C PRO A 44 -50.86 -11.97 -23.06
N ASP A 45 -50.16 -11.67 -21.96
CA ASP A 45 -50.36 -10.45 -21.16
C ASP A 45 -49.60 -9.22 -21.69
N ALA A 46 -49.00 -9.33 -22.88
CA ALA A 46 -48.04 -8.34 -23.40
C ALA A 46 -48.52 -7.63 -24.67
N GLU A 47 -49.83 -7.46 -24.85
CA GLU A 47 -50.34 -6.40 -25.74
C GLU A 47 -50.21 -5.07 -25.01
N ILE A 48 -49.16 -4.33 -25.39
CA ILE A 48 -48.80 -3.12 -24.73
C ILE A 48 -49.27 -1.95 -25.59
N PHE A 49 -50.26 -1.24 -25.06
CA PHE A 49 -50.74 -0.01 -25.64
C PHE A 49 -49.83 1.14 -25.18
N ALA A 50 -49.24 1.88 -26.10
CA ALA A 50 -48.61 3.18 -25.83
C ALA A 50 -49.67 4.25 -25.51
N VAL A 51 -50.52 3.98 -24.50
CA VAL A 51 -51.71 4.74 -24.12
C VAL A 51 -51.64 5.22 -22.66
N HIS A 52 -50.58 4.88 -21.91
CA HIS A 52 -50.41 5.39 -20.55
C HIS A 52 -49.89 6.83 -20.55
N ASN A 53 -50.50 7.66 -19.70
CA ASN A 53 -50.27 9.11 -19.56
C ASN A 53 -48.90 9.46 -18.91
N GLU A 54 -47.98 8.52 -18.82
CA GLU A 54 -46.64 8.79 -18.32
C GLU A 54 -45.76 9.28 -19.45
N TYR A 55 -45.12 10.43 -19.22
CA TYR A 55 -44.20 11.06 -20.17
C TYR A 55 -42.78 10.99 -19.66
N VAL A 56 -41.82 11.03 -20.58
CA VAL A 56 -40.43 11.31 -20.22
C VAL A 56 -40.37 12.73 -19.64
N GLN A 57 -40.19 12.83 -18.32
CA GLN A 57 -40.22 14.07 -17.53
C GLN A 57 -39.22 15.15 -17.95
N HIS A 58 -38.14 14.79 -18.64
CA HIS A 58 -37.10 15.71 -19.07
C HIS A 58 -36.97 15.74 -20.59
N GLU A 59 -36.69 16.93 -21.13
CA GLU A 59 -36.33 17.08 -22.54
C GLU A 59 -35.07 16.26 -22.81
N PHE A 60 -35.18 15.30 -23.71
CA PHE A 60 -34.03 14.53 -24.17
C PHE A 60 -33.39 15.26 -25.33
N SER A 61 -32.10 15.55 -25.22
CA SER A 61 -31.30 16.18 -26.26
C SER A 61 -30.19 15.25 -26.68
N GLN A 62 -30.13 14.90 -27.96
CA GLN A 62 -29.02 14.19 -28.56
C GLN A 62 -28.71 14.86 -29.89
N LEU A 63 -27.44 14.91 -30.33
CA LEU A 63 -27.04 15.54 -31.61
C LEU A 63 -27.76 16.90 -31.85
N ASN A 64 -28.51 16.99 -32.97
CA ASN A 64 -29.25 18.18 -33.42
C ASN A 64 -30.78 18.09 -33.21
N TRP A 65 -31.25 17.23 -32.30
CA TRP A 65 -32.68 16.96 -32.09
C TRP A 65 -33.02 16.99 -30.60
N LYS A 66 -34.27 17.36 -30.32
CA LYS A 66 -34.83 17.49 -28.98
C LYS A 66 -36.18 16.79 -28.94
N ILE A 67 -36.37 15.92 -27.96
CA ILE A 67 -37.61 15.18 -27.75
C ILE A 67 -38.21 15.65 -26.44
N ARG A 68 -39.46 16.12 -26.49
CA ARG A 68 -40.24 16.54 -25.33
C ARG A 68 -41.58 15.80 -25.31
N ASN A 69 -42.07 15.48 -24.11
CA ASN A 69 -43.37 14.81 -23.92
C ASN A 69 -43.51 13.52 -24.74
N ALA A 70 -42.43 12.75 -24.90
CA ALA A 70 -42.50 11.39 -25.43
C ALA A 70 -43.23 10.49 -24.41
N LYS A 71 -44.18 9.69 -24.90
CA LYS A 71 -44.89 8.71 -24.07
C LYS A 71 -43.90 7.66 -23.58
N LYS A 72 -44.00 7.28 -22.31
CA LYS A 72 -43.15 6.28 -21.67
C LYS A 72 -43.90 4.94 -21.58
N LEU A 73 -43.17 3.87 -21.88
CA LEU A 73 -43.67 2.51 -21.80
C LEU A 73 -42.77 1.61 -20.95
N VAL A 74 -43.30 1.11 -19.84
CA VAL A 74 -42.58 0.19 -18.95
C VAL A 74 -43.04 -1.23 -19.21
N ILE A 75 -42.16 -2.03 -19.81
CA ILE A 75 -42.43 -3.43 -20.14
C ILE A 75 -41.97 -4.29 -18.96
N LYS A 76 -42.92 -4.92 -18.25
CA LYS A 76 -42.62 -5.89 -17.20
C LYS A 76 -42.29 -7.24 -17.81
N ILE A 77 -41.12 -7.77 -17.49
CA ILE A 77 -40.61 -9.03 -18.07
C ILE A 77 -40.39 -10.13 -17.03
N ASP A 78 -41.10 -10.06 -15.90
CA ASP A 78 -41.04 -11.06 -14.82
C ASP A 78 -41.49 -12.46 -15.25
N ASN A 79 -42.46 -12.53 -16.17
CA ASN A 79 -43.04 -13.79 -16.66
C ASN A 79 -42.23 -14.42 -17.79
N ILE A 80 -41.14 -13.77 -18.21
CA ILE A 80 -40.27 -14.25 -19.27
C ILE A 80 -39.27 -15.24 -18.68
N THR A 81 -39.41 -16.52 -19.03
CA THR A 81 -38.52 -17.58 -18.52
C THR A 81 -37.09 -17.43 -19.04
N GLU A 82 -36.14 -17.92 -18.26
CA GLU A 82 -34.69 -17.72 -18.47
C GLU A 82 -34.14 -18.31 -19.78
N ASP A 83 -34.84 -19.25 -20.41
CA ASP A 83 -34.33 -20.05 -21.53
C ASP A 83 -34.73 -19.53 -22.92
N ILE A 84 -35.38 -18.36 -23.01
CA ILE A 84 -35.87 -17.85 -24.28
C ILE A 84 -34.83 -17.11 -25.13
N GLY A 85 -33.62 -16.90 -24.61
CA GLY A 85 -32.49 -16.29 -25.31
C GLY A 85 -32.60 -14.78 -25.55
N GLY A 86 -33.74 -14.15 -25.23
CA GLY A 86 -33.99 -12.74 -25.48
C GLY A 86 -35.43 -12.42 -25.85
N LEU A 87 -35.76 -11.13 -25.87
CA LEU A 87 -37.09 -10.63 -26.24
C LEU A 87 -37.07 -9.82 -27.54
N VAL A 88 -38.20 -9.82 -28.23
CA VAL A 88 -38.48 -9.07 -29.46
C VAL A 88 -39.80 -8.32 -29.28
N LEU A 89 -39.85 -7.09 -29.76
CA LEU A 89 -41.07 -6.31 -29.83
C LEU A 89 -41.58 -6.33 -31.27
N SER A 90 -42.75 -6.93 -31.49
CA SER A 90 -43.43 -6.95 -32.77
C SER A 90 -44.59 -5.96 -32.77
N GLN A 91 -44.76 -5.27 -33.89
CA GLN A 91 -45.88 -4.36 -34.08
C GLN A 91 -47.11 -5.12 -34.56
N LYS A 92 -48.29 -4.78 -34.00
CA LYS A 92 -49.55 -5.44 -34.34
C LYS A 92 -50.49 -4.48 -35.05
N GLY A 93 -51.01 -4.89 -36.22
CA GLY A 93 -52.15 -4.25 -36.88
C GLY A 93 -51.91 -2.82 -37.38
N THR A 94 -50.69 -2.46 -37.76
CA THR A 94 -50.26 -1.07 -38.01
C THR A 94 -49.32 -1.01 -39.22
N THR A 95 -49.43 0.02 -40.07
CA THR A 95 -48.59 0.24 -41.28
C THR A 95 -47.37 1.13 -41.02
N TYR A 96 -47.14 1.55 -39.78
CA TYR A 96 -46.03 2.43 -39.43
C TYR A 96 -44.69 1.71 -39.59
N ILE A 97 -43.68 2.45 -40.04
CA ILE A 97 -42.30 2.00 -40.09
C ILE A 97 -41.64 2.38 -38.76
N GLN A 98 -41.00 1.41 -38.13
CA GLN A 98 -40.26 1.64 -36.88
C GLN A 98 -38.80 1.96 -37.17
N SER A 99 -38.28 2.94 -36.45
CA SER A 99 -36.87 3.22 -36.37
C SER A 99 -36.44 3.39 -34.92
N ILE A 100 -35.19 3.09 -34.63
CA ILE A 100 -34.59 3.16 -33.31
C ILE A 100 -33.25 3.88 -33.38
N GLY A 101 -32.74 4.31 -32.24
CA GLY A 101 -31.35 4.74 -32.15
C GLY A 101 -30.40 3.63 -32.63
N GLY A 102 -29.40 4.00 -33.43
CA GLY A 102 -28.33 3.12 -33.87
C GLY A 102 -27.31 2.85 -32.76
N ARG A 103 -26.40 1.94 -33.04
CA ARG A 103 -25.20 1.66 -32.24
C ARG A 103 -24.06 2.58 -32.67
N LYS A 104 -22.98 2.59 -31.90
CA LYS A 104 -21.80 3.43 -32.14
C LYS A 104 -21.16 3.21 -33.52
N ASP A 105 -21.15 1.96 -33.97
CA ASP A 105 -20.49 1.56 -35.22
C ASP A 105 -21.47 1.53 -36.41
N ASP A 106 -22.74 1.88 -36.19
CA ASP A 106 -23.72 1.96 -37.26
C ASP A 106 -23.45 3.21 -38.09
N LYS A 107 -23.63 3.09 -39.41
CA LYS A 107 -23.45 4.20 -40.35
C LYS A 107 -24.36 5.40 -40.02
N TRP A 108 -25.52 5.12 -39.44
CA TRP A 108 -26.58 6.10 -39.19
C TRP A 108 -26.97 6.11 -37.72
N HIS A 109 -27.24 7.31 -37.18
CA HIS A 109 -27.65 7.48 -35.79
C HIS A 109 -29.04 6.92 -35.49
N ILE A 110 -29.89 6.81 -36.51
CA ILE A 110 -31.23 6.22 -36.43
C ILE A 110 -31.32 5.19 -37.54
N ILE A 111 -31.77 3.98 -37.22
CA ILE A 111 -31.85 2.86 -38.16
C ILE A 111 -33.29 2.33 -38.20
N GLN A 112 -33.72 1.87 -39.38
CA GLN A 112 -34.99 1.17 -39.49
C GLN A 112 -34.91 -0.18 -38.78
N LYS A 113 -35.90 -0.48 -37.95
CA LYS A 113 -35.98 -1.75 -37.22
C LYS A 113 -37.43 -2.11 -36.94
N ASP A 114 -37.97 -3.03 -37.73
CA ASP A 114 -39.38 -3.46 -37.58
C ASP A 114 -39.60 -4.32 -36.33
N LYS A 115 -38.53 -4.91 -35.80
CA LYS A 115 -38.54 -5.80 -34.63
C LYS A 115 -37.39 -5.47 -33.67
N PRO A 116 -37.50 -4.41 -32.85
CA PRO A 116 -36.53 -4.11 -31.80
C PRO A 116 -36.39 -5.29 -30.84
N SER A 117 -35.17 -5.57 -30.39
CA SER A 117 -34.90 -6.74 -29.55
C SER A 117 -33.94 -6.44 -28.40
N CYS A 118 -34.01 -7.24 -27.32
CA CYS A 118 -33.03 -7.22 -26.25
C CYS A 118 -32.60 -8.64 -25.90
N ASN A 119 -31.34 -8.97 -26.17
CA ASN A 119 -30.76 -10.30 -26.08
C ASN A 119 -29.23 -10.23 -25.96
N ILE A 120 -28.55 -11.38 -25.87
CA ILE A 120 -27.08 -11.38 -25.73
C ILE A 120 -26.37 -10.70 -26.90
N TYR A 121 -26.90 -10.70 -28.13
CA TYR A 121 -26.28 -10.06 -29.31
C TYR A 121 -26.39 -8.53 -29.32
N GLY A 122 -27.41 -7.99 -28.67
CA GLY A 122 -27.65 -6.56 -28.58
C GLY A 122 -28.94 -6.23 -27.85
N CYS A 123 -29.02 -5.00 -27.37
CA CYS A 123 -30.24 -4.46 -26.79
C CYS A 123 -30.60 -3.13 -27.43
N GLU A 124 -31.86 -3.01 -27.84
CA GLU A 124 -32.38 -1.92 -28.66
C GLU A 124 -33.44 -1.10 -27.91
N VAL A 125 -33.27 -0.93 -26.60
CA VAL A 125 -34.21 -0.21 -25.72
C VAL A 125 -34.11 1.32 -25.86
N GLY A 126 -35.16 2.02 -25.46
CA GLY A 126 -35.21 3.47 -25.42
C GLY A 126 -36.18 4.07 -26.44
N PHE A 127 -35.77 5.14 -27.12
CA PHE A 127 -36.63 5.85 -28.07
C PHE A 127 -36.91 5.05 -29.35
N VAL A 128 -38.18 4.98 -29.70
CA VAL A 128 -38.70 4.40 -30.94
C VAL A 128 -39.44 5.50 -31.72
N PHE A 129 -39.12 5.59 -33.00
CA PHE A 129 -39.68 6.53 -33.97
C PHE A 129 -40.60 5.73 -34.88
N ALA A 130 -41.90 6.00 -34.82
CA ALA A 130 -42.90 5.35 -35.64
C ALA A 130 -43.49 6.39 -36.60
N ASP A 131 -43.31 6.17 -37.90
CA ASP A 131 -43.80 7.08 -38.94
C ASP A 131 -44.30 6.31 -40.17
N LYS A 132 -45.31 6.83 -40.87
CA LYS A 132 -45.83 6.17 -42.08
C LYS A 132 -44.91 6.29 -43.30
N LYS A 133 -44.02 7.28 -43.32
CA LYS A 133 -43.19 7.64 -44.48
C LYS A 133 -41.70 7.64 -44.16
N MET A 134 -41.31 8.11 -42.99
CA MET A 134 -39.92 8.26 -42.58
C MET A 134 -39.34 6.97 -41.99
N LYS A 135 -38.10 6.64 -42.37
CA LYS A 135 -37.37 5.49 -41.84
C LYS A 135 -35.89 5.77 -41.66
N GLY A 136 -35.30 5.23 -40.59
CA GLY A 136 -33.86 5.16 -40.36
C GLY A 136 -33.10 6.45 -40.70
N GLU A 137 -32.37 6.42 -41.83
CA GLU A 137 -31.55 7.55 -42.30
C GLU A 137 -32.35 8.81 -42.66
N ASP A 138 -33.65 8.70 -42.97
CA ASP A 138 -34.50 9.85 -43.29
C ASP A 138 -34.54 10.85 -42.13
N TYR A 139 -34.52 10.37 -40.89
CA TYR A 139 -34.48 11.22 -39.70
C TYR A 139 -33.17 12.00 -39.58
N SER A 140 -32.07 11.48 -40.14
CA SER A 140 -30.79 12.20 -40.15
C SER A 140 -30.77 13.34 -41.18
N LYS A 141 -31.57 13.23 -42.25
CA LYS A 141 -31.67 14.24 -43.33
C LYS A 141 -32.75 15.28 -43.06
N ASN A 142 -33.92 14.81 -42.64
CA ASN A 142 -35.14 15.62 -42.56
C ASN A 142 -35.46 16.08 -41.13
N GLY A 143 -34.69 15.62 -40.13
CA GLY A 143 -34.96 15.87 -38.72
C GLY A 143 -36.11 15.01 -38.18
N ILE A 144 -36.62 15.37 -37.00
CA ILE A 144 -37.68 14.61 -36.29
C ILE A 144 -38.96 15.40 -36.04
N LYS A 145 -39.03 16.63 -36.55
CA LYS A 145 -40.11 17.56 -36.22
C LYS A 145 -41.48 17.01 -36.63
N ASP A 146 -41.55 16.40 -37.81
CA ASP A 146 -42.78 15.93 -38.43
C ASP A 146 -43.03 14.42 -38.22
N THR A 147 -42.34 13.81 -37.25
CA THR A 147 -42.50 12.39 -36.94
C THR A 147 -43.88 12.13 -36.33
N ASP A 148 -44.62 11.18 -36.90
CA ASP A 148 -45.97 10.85 -36.45
C ASP A 148 -46.01 10.48 -34.95
N LEU A 149 -45.10 9.64 -34.46
CA LEU A 149 -45.04 9.23 -33.05
C LEU A 149 -43.61 8.92 -32.59
N ILE A 150 -43.24 9.46 -31.43
CA ILE A 150 -42.03 9.07 -30.70
C ILE A 150 -42.42 8.63 -29.29
N PHE A 151 -42.00 7.43 -28.91
CA PHE A 151 -42.18 6.91 -27.55
C PHE A 151 -40.89 6.31 -27.02
N TYR A 152 -40.76 6.24 -25.69
CA TYR A 152 -39.61 5.68 -25.00
C TYR A 152 -40.04 4.42 -24.25
N TYR A 153 -39.35 3.30 -24.45
CA TYR A 153 -39.63 2.09 -23.69
C TYR A 153 -38.45 1.63 -22.84
N GLU A 154 -38.78 1.11 -21.66
CA GLU A 154 -37.84 0.50 -20.72
C GLU A 154 -38.30 -0.91 -20.33
N LEU A 155 -37.33 -1.78 -20.03
CA LEU A 155 -37.59 -3.11 -19.49
C LEU A 155 -37.46 -3.06 -17.97
N SER A 156 -38.35 -3.78 -17.27
CA SER A 156 -38.35 -3.85 -15.81
C SER A 156 -38.66 -5.26 -15.29
N THR A 157 -38.07 -5.60 -14.16
CA THR A 157 -38.39 -6.79 -13.37
C THR A 157 -38.52 -6.40 -11.90
N ASN A 158 -39.27 -7.18 -11.13
CA ASN A 158 -39.41 -7.04 -9.69
C ASN A 158 -38.05 -7.11 -8.97
N SER A 159 -37.14 -7.96 -9.48
CA SER A 159 -35.77 -8.11 -8.95
C SER A 159 -34.80 -7.03 -9.44
N LYS A 160 -35.18 -6.22 -10.43
CA LYS A 160 -34.31 -5.31 -11.20
C LYS A 160 -33.13 -6.02 -11.89
N VAL A 161 -33.24 -7.33 -12.11
CA VAL A 161 -32.26 -8.13 -12.86
C VAL A 161 -32.95 -8.76 -14.06
N TYR A 162 -32.33 -8.63 -15.24
CA TYR A 162 -32.66 -9.38 -16.45
C TYR A 162 -31.54 -10.37 -16.74
N THR A 163 -31.91 -11.64 -16.87
CA THR A 163 -30.96 -12.74 -17.00
C THR A 163 -31.06 -13.41 -18.36
N PHE A 164 -29.93 -13.61 -19.03
CA PHE A 164 -29.88 -14.26 -20.34
C PHE A 164 -30.12 -15.78 -20.27
N GLY A 165 -29.97 -16.36 -19.08
CA GLY A 165 -30.14 -17.78 -18.85
C GLY A 165 -29.56 -18.21 -17.51
N LYS A 166 -29.61 -19.52 -17.29
CA LYS A 166 -29.13 -20.18 -16.07
C LYS A 166 -27.89 -21.03 -16.36
N ILE A 167 -26.86 -20.84 -15.53
CA ILE A 167 -25.60 -21.58 -15.64
C ILE A 167 -25.37 -22.41 -14.39
N GLU A 168 -25.16 -23.71 -14.56
CA GLU A 168 -24.80 -24.59 -13.46
C GLU A 168 -23.32 -24.94 -13.52
N PHE A 169 -22.63 -24.85 -12.38
CA PHE A 169 -21.20 -25.21 -12.30
C PHE A 169 -20.84 -25.84 -10.95
N GLU A 170 -19.73 -26.58 -10.94
CA GLU A 170 -19.23 -27.28 -9.76
C GLU A 170 -18.47 -26.34 -8.79
N LYS A 171 -18.13 -26.83 -7.60
CA LYS A 171 -17.50 -25.97 -6.59
C LYS A 171 -16.12 -25.50 -7.07
N GLU A 172 -15.91 -24.17 -7.05
CA GLU A 172 -14.63 -23.50 -7.37
C GLU A 172 -14.17 -23.61 -8.84
N VAL A 173 -15.01 -24.18 -9.69
CA VAL A 173 -14.84 -24.20 -11.15
C VAL A 173 -15.61 -23.01 -11.71
N TYR A 174 -14.98 -21.84 -11.82
CA TYR A 174 -15.65 -20.64 -12.31
C TYR A 174 -15.58 -20.60 -13.84
N PRO A 175 -16.67 -20.87 -14.58
CA PRO A 175 -16.62 -20.87 -16.05
C PRO A 175 -16.50 -19.44 -16.60
N LEU A 176 -15.86 -19.27 -17.76
CA LEU A 176 -15.99 -18.04 -18.55
C LEU A 176 -17.39 -17.96 -19.15
N VAL A 177 -17.98 -16.76 -19.09
CA VAL A 177 -19.25 -16.42 -19.72
C VAL A 177 -19.10 -15.15 -20.55
N ILE A 178 -19.97 -15.01 -21.55
CA ILE A 178 -20.00 -13.83 -22.42
C ILE A 178 -20.84 -12.75 -21.73
N CYS A 179 -20.27 -11.59 -21.46
CA CYS A 179 -20.98 -10.43 -20.94
C CYS A 179 -21.10 -9.35 -22.02
N PRO A 180 -22.20 -8.58 -22.02
CA PRO A 180 -22.32 -7.36 -22.80
C PRO A 180 -21.21 -6.34 -22.48
N GLY A 181 -20.67 -5.70 -23.50
CA GLY A 181 -19.70 -4.60 -23.40
C GLY A 181 -20.31 -3.24 -23.70
N GLU A 182 -19.47 -2.21 -23.79
CA GLU A 182 -19.88 -0.81 -23.97
C GLU A 182 -20.74 -0.57 -25.22
N ASN A 183 -20.48 -1.29 -26.32
CA ASN A 183 -21.18 -1.13 -27.60
C ASN A 183 -22.39 -2.09 -27.77
N TRP A 184 -22.78 -2.83 -26.74
CA TRP A 184 -23.90 -3.79 -26.83
C TRP A 184 -25.26 -3.10 -26.99
N LEU A 185 -25.43 -1.97 -26.31
CA LEU A 185 -26.64 -1.15 -26.32
C LEU A 185 -26.61 -0.14 -27.47
N ASN A 186 -27.78 0.22 -27.99
CA ASN A 186 -27.95 1.31 -28.94
C ASN A 186 -27.69 2.69 -28.28
N VAL A 187 -26.52 3.27 -28.56
CA VAL A 187 -26.05 4.53 -27.97
C VAL A 187 -26.96 5.73 -28.30
N TYR A 188 -27.68 5.70 -29.41
CA TYR A 188 -28.61 6.76 -29.81
C TYR A 188 -30.06 6.53 -29.33
N GLY A 189 -30.30 5.51 -28.51
CA GLY A 189 -31.62 5.20 -27.95
C GLY A 189 -31.98 5.99 -26.68
N GLY A 190 -31.07 6.80 -26.15
CA GLY A 190 -31.24 7.53 -24.89
C GLY A 190 -30.98 6.70 -23.62
N SER A 191 -30.55 5.46 -23.76
CA SER A 191 -30.15 4.60 -22.63
C SER A 191 -28.64 4.38 -22.65
N GLU A 192 -28.04 4.17 -21.48
CA GLU A 192 -26.61 3.93 -21.33
C GLU A 192 -26.36 2.54 -20.73
N TYR A 193 -25.35 1.81 -21.24
CA TYR A 193 -24.91 0.56 -20.64
C TYR A 193 -23.61 0.78 -19.86
N LEU A 194 -23.64 0.43 -18.58
CA LEU A 194 -22.51 0.54 -17.68
C LEU A 194 -21.99 -0.86 -17.35
N VAL A 195 -20.76 -1.14 -17.79
CA VAL A 195 -20.06 -2.40 -17.52
C VAL A 195 -19.65 -2.47 -16.05
N ASN A 196 -19.77 -3.64 -15.42
CA ASN A 196 -19.44 -3.84 -14.01
C ASN A 196 -17.94 -4.18 -13.81
N GLY A 197 -17.21 -3.31 -13.10
CA GLY A 197 -15.97 -3.56 -12.32
C GLY A 197 -14.73 -4.14 -13.02
N THR A 198 -14.86 -5.27 -13.71
CA THR A 198 -13.73 -6.03 -14.26
C THR A 198 -13.54 -5.83 -15.76
N LYS A 199 -12.31 -5.51 -16.16
CA LYS A 199 -11.88 -5.64 -17.56
C LYS A 199 -11.78 -7.13 -17.90
N GLY A 200 -12.80 -7.68 -18.56
CA GLY A 200 -12.77 -9.04 -19.08
C GLY A 200 -11.83 -9.21 -20.29
N TYR A 201 -11.90 -10.38 -20.92
CA TYR A 201 -11.17 -10.72 -22.14
C TYR A 201 -12.04 -10.47 -23.37
N SER A 202 -11.62 -9.61 -24.30
CA SER A 202 -12.42 -9.32 -25.51
C SER A 202 -11.64 -9.71 -26.77
N TYR A 203 -12.24 -10.55 -27.60
CA TYR A 203 -11.73 -10.84 -28.94
C TYR A 203 -12.02 -9.68 -29.89
N LYS A 204 -11.24 -9.55 -30.98
CA LYS A 204 -11.51 -8.57 -32.04
C LYS A 204 -12.90 -8.77 -32.66
N SER A 205 -13.32 -10.02 -32.83
CA SER A 205 -14.64 -10.39 -33.38
C SER A 205 -15.83 -9.90 -32.54
N PHE A 206 -15.63 -9.60 -31.26
CA PHE A 206 -16.68 -8.98 -30.44
C PHE A 206 -16.92 -7.51 -30.77
N ASN A 207 -15.97 -6.83 -31.42
CA ASN A 207 -16.06 -5.41 -31.73
C ASN A 207 -16.52 -4.54 -30.52
N LYS A 208 -15.97 -4.82 -29.33
CA LYS A 208 -16.31 -4.19 -28.04
C LYS A 208 -17.77 -4.33 -27.59
N LYS A 209 -18.60 -5.10 -28.31
CA LYS A 209 -19.98 -5.42 -27.91
C LYS A 209 -20.02 -6.45 -26.79
N HIS A 210 -18.95 -7.21 -26.61
CA HIS A 210 -18.89 -8.29 -25.63
C HIS A 210 -17.48 -8.47 -25.06
N TYR A 211 -17.42 -9.16 -23.93
CA TYR A 211 -16.19 -9.67 -23.34
C TYR A 211 -16.47 -10.97 -22.57
N LEU A 212 -15.43 -11.76 -22.34
CA LEU A 212 -15.44 -12.96 -21.52
C LEU A 212 -14.99 -12.62 -20.10
N VAL A 213 -15.70 -13.14 -19.11
CA VAL A 213 -15.36 -12.96 -17.69
C VAL A 213 -15.69 -14.24 -16.92
N PRO A 214 -14.91 -14.60 -15.89
CA PRO A 214 -15.27 -15.70 -15.02
C PRO A 214 -16.56 -15.38 -14.28
N LEU A 215 -17.49 -16.33 -14.28
CA LEU A 215 -18.68 -16.30 -13.44
C LEU A 215 -18.25 -16.59 -12.00
N TYR A 216 -17.72 -15.55 -11.33
CA TYR A 216 -17.35 -15.60 -9.93
C TYR A 216 -18.48 -15.00 -9.07
N PRO A 217 -19.07 -15.77 -8.15
CA PRO A 217 -20.18 -15.32 -7.32
C PRO A 217 -19.69 -14.34 -6.24
N PHE A 218 -20.18 -13.10 -6.28
CA PHE A 218 -19.93 -12.12 -5.21
C PHE A 218 -21.21 -11.37 -4.80
N PRO A 219 -21.62 -11.44 -3.51
CA PRO A 219 -21.09 -12.31 -2.45
C PRO A 219 -21.33 -13.79 -2.76
N SER A 220 -20.69 -14.71 -2.03
CA SER A 220 -20.72 -16.16 -2.33
C SER A 220 -22.10 -16.81 -2.31
N TYR A 221 -23.09 -16.16 -1.68
CA TYR A 221 -24.48 -16.57 -1.59
C TYR A 221 -25.38 -15.94 -2.65
N ALA A 222 -24.84 -15.05 -3.50
CA ALA A 222 -25.62 -14.53 -4.62
C ALA A 222 -26.08 -15.69 -5.52
N GLU A 223 -27.23 -15.52 -6.15
CA GLU A 223 -27.78 -16.46 -7.14
C GLU A 223 -27.74 -15.88 -8.55
N THR A 224 -27.32 -14.61 -8.67
CA THR A 224 -27.21 -13.88 -9.93
C THR A 224 -25.82 -13.30 -10.08
N PHE A 225 -25.25 -13.47 -11.26
CA PHE A 225 -23.99 -12.87 -11.68
C PHE A 225 -24.31 -11.66 -12.56
N LYS A 226 -23.75 -10.49 -12.23
CA LYS A 226 -24.07 -9.23 -12.90
C LYS A 226 -22.91 -8.80 -13.81
N CYS A 227 -23.17 -8.79 -15.11
CA CYS A 227 -22.24 -8.27 -16.13
C CYS A 227 -22.17 -6.74 -16.12
N GLY A 228 -23.31 -6.08 -15.88
CA GLY A 228 -23.44 -4.63 -15.96
C GLY A 228 -24.89 -4.19 -15.75
N MET A 229 -25.21 -2.97 -16.14
CA MET A 229 -26.55 -2.42 -15.98
C MET A 229 -26.92 -1.44 -17.10
N ILE A 230 -28.20 -1.44 -17.49
CA ILE A 230 -28.79 -0.41 -18.32
C ILE A 230 -29.28 0.71 -17.40
N LYS A 231 -28.90 1.95 -17.71
CA LYS A 231 -29.41 3.16 -17.09
C LYS A 231 -30.31 3.88 -18.09
N TYR A 232 -31.59 3.98 -17.77
CA TYR A 232 -32.59 4.64 -18.61
C TYR A 232 -32.58 6.17 -18.40
N VAL A 233 -33.22 6.94 -19.30
CA VAL A 233 -33.24 8.43 -19.28
C VAL A 233 -33.71 8.99 -17.94
N GLN A 234 -34.63 8.31 -17.27
CA GLN A 234 -35.21 8.74 -15.99
C GLN A 234 -34.46 8.20 -14.76
N GLY A 235 -33.29 7.59 -14.95
CA GLY A 235 -32.46 7.07 -13.87
C GLY A 235 -32.85 5.68 -13.35
N ASN A 236 -33.91 5.07 -13.88
CA ASN A 236 -34.21 3.66 -13.63
C ASN A 236 -33.04 2.77 -14.09
N ILE A 237 -32.79 1.70 -13.34
CA ILE A 237 -31.66 0.79 -13.56
C ILE A 237 -32.19 -0.65 -13.69
N LEU A 238 -31.69 -1.35 -14.71
CA LEU A 238 -31.87 -2.79 -14.89
C LEU A 238 -30.51 -3.47 -14.99
N TYR A 239 -30.21 -4.36 -14.04
CA TYR A 239 -28.99 -5.17 -14.07
C TYR A 239 -29.10 -6.29 -15.11
N ILE A 240 -28.00 -6.58 -15.80
CA ILE A 240 -27.93 -7.57 -16.86
C ILE A 240 -26.93 -8.66 -16.46
N GLY A 241 -27.28 -9.93 -16.65
CA GLY A 241 -26.34 -11.02 -16.45
C GLY A 241 -26.94 -12.42 -16.49
N TYR A 242 -26.57 -13.26 -15.54
CA TYR A 242 -26.92 -14.70 -15.52
C TYR A 242 -27.44 -15.12 -14.16
N GLN A 243 -28.38 -16.04 -14.14
CA GLN A 243 -28.62 -16.84 -12.94
C GLN A 243 -27.57 -17.95 -12.88
N TYR A 244 -27.21 -18.37 -11.67
CA TYR A 244 -26.36 -19.53 -11.53
C TYR A 244 -26.70 -20.40 -10.34
N LYS A 245 -26.39 -21.69 -10.49
CA LYS A 245 -26.53 -22.69 -9.43
C LYS A 245 -25.22 -23.42 -9.23
N LYS A 246 -24.67 -23.30 -8.02
CA LYS A 246 -23.46 -24.02 -7.62
C LYS A 246 -23.82 -25.42 -7.13
N LYS A 247 -23.35 -26.46 -7.83
CA LYS A 247 -23.56 -27.85 -7.41
C LYS A 247 -22.72 -28.14 -6.16
N ARG A 248 -23.35 -28.72 -5.13
CA ARG A 248 -22.69 -29.06 -3.85
C ARG A 248 -21.82 -30.32 -3.94
N LYS A 249 -22.15 -31.24 -4.86
CA LYS A 249 -21.42 -32.48 -5.14
C LYS A 249 -21.06 -32.48 -6.62
N GLY A 250 -19.79 -32.74 -6.91
CA GLY A 250 -19.24 -32.90 -8.26
C GLY A 250 -18.16 -33.97 -8.21
N THR A 251 -18.07 -34.78 -9.26
CA THR A 251 -17.03 -35.80 -9.43
C THR A 251 -15.78 -35.26 -10.10
N ASN A 252 -15.86 -34.06 -10.70
CA ASN A 252 -14.82 -33.50 -11.54
C ASN A 252 -14.15 -32.33 -10.81
N SER A 253 -13.19 -32.65 -9.92
CA SER A 253 -12.31 -31.63 -9.38
C SER A 253 -11.45 -31.06 -10.51
N LEU A 254 -11.45 -29.73 -10.65
CA LEU A 254 -10.46 -29.04 -11.49
C LEU A 254 -9.06 -29.43 -11.04
N SER A 255 -8.17 -29.72 -11.99
CA SER A 255 -6.79 -30.07 -11.66
C SER A 255 -6.07 -28.90 -11.02
N ASP A 256 -5.45 -29.18 -9.87
CA ASP A 256 -4.57 -28.24 -9.17
C ASP A 256 -3.14 -28.45 -9.66
N VAL A 257 -2.55 -27.37 -10.18
CA VAL A 257 -1.17 -27.35 -10.65
C VAL A 257 -0.36 -26.44 -9.73
N HIS A 258 0.62 -27.00 -9.04
CA HIS A 258 1.54 -26.25 -8.19
C HIS A 258 2.69 -25.69 -9.03
N VAL A 259 2.98 -24.40 -8.87
CA VAL A 259 3.95 -23.69 -9.72
C VAL A 259 4.91 -22.87 -8.86
N ASP A 260 6.22 -23.09 -9.02
CA ASP A 260 7.25 -22.19 -8.49
C ASP A 260 7.41 -21.00 -9.45
N ILE A 261 6.77 -19.88 -9.11
CA ILE A 261 6.79 -18.67 -9.93
C ILE A 261 8.19 -18.08 -10.18
N THR A 262 9.23 -18.55 -9.50
CA THR A 262 10.62 -18.14 -9.75
C THR A 262 11.29 -18.92 -10.87
N LYS A 263 10.69 -20.00 -11.36
CA LYS A 263 11.28 -20.89 -12.39
C LYS A 263 10.28 -21.28 -13.47
N ASP A 264 9.01 -21.38 -13.10
CA ASP A 264 7.99 -22.03 -13.90
C ASP A 264 7.02 -21.01 -14.50
N LYS A 265 6.40 -21.39 -15.63
CA LYS A 265 5.36 -20.64 -16.33
C LYS A 265 3.98 -20.94 -15.73
N LEU A 266 3.03 -20.01 -15.88
CA LEU A 266 1.63 -20.19 -15.52
C LEU A 266 0.90 -20.96 -16.62
N VAL A 267 1.11 -22.27 -16.68
CA VAL A 267 0.51 -23.19 -17.67
C VAL A 267 -0.04 -24.44 -17.00
N CYS A 268 -1.01 -25.12 -17.64
CA CYS A 268 -1.55 -26.37 -17.11
C CYS A 268 -0.69 -27.60 -17.44
N SER A 269 0.10 -27.53 -18.51
CA SER A 269 0.95 -28.61 -19.01
C SER A 269 2.31 -28.04 -19.44
N ASN A 270 3.39 -28.81 -19.27
CA ASN A 270 4.75 -28.36 -19.56
C ASN A 270 5.00 -27.97 -21.03
N ASP A 271 4.24 -28.56 -21.96
CA ASP A 271 4.37 -28.31 -23.41
C ASP A 271 3.64 -27.04 -23.87
N ASP A 272 2.79 -26.46 -23.02
CA ASP A 272 2.03 -25.25 -23.36
C ASP A 272 2.82 -23.96 -23.08
N LYS A 273 2.37 -22.86 -23.69
CA LYS A 273 2.89 -21.52 -23.47
C LYS A 273 1.87 -20.66 -22.71
N GLU A 274 2.29 -19.66 -21.95
CA GLU A 274 1.36 -18.78 -21.21
C GLU A 274 0.40 -18.05 -22.18
N GLU A 275 0.86 -17.75 -23.39
CA GLU A 275 0.06 -17.10 -24.43
C GLU A 275 -1.09 -17.96 -24.95
N ASP A 276 -1.02 -19.29 -24.75
CA ASP A 276 -2.09 -20.23 -25.09
C ASP A 276 -3.30 -20.11 -24.14
N TYR A 277 -3.18 -19.32 -23.06
CA TYR A 277 -4.20 -19.19 -22.04
C TYR A 277 -4.80 -17.78 -21.94
N ILE A 278 -6.07 -17.71 -21.56
CA ILE A 278 -6.69 -16.53 -20.95
C ILE A 278 -6.51 -16.70 -19.43
N ILE A 279 -5.92 -15.70 -18.77
CA ILE A 279 -5.47 -15.78 -17.37
C ILE A 279 -6.30 -14.86 -16.48
N PHE A 280 -6.87 -15.40 -15.41
CA PHE A 280 -7.56 -14.64 -14.37
C PHE A 280 -6.98 -14.95 -12.99
N ILE A 281 -6.72 -13.92 -12.19
CA ILE A 281 -6.18 -14.07 -10.83
C ILE A 281 -7.27 -13.76 -9.80
N HIS A 282 -7.49 -14.72 -8.91
CA HIS A 282 -8.37 -14.61 -7.76
C HIS A 282 -7.57 -14.30 -6.48
N HIS A 283 -8.02 -13.29 -5.75
CA HIS A 283 -7.46 -12.89 -4.46
C HIS A 283 -8.39 -13.33 -3.31
N PRO A 284 -8.15 -14.49 -2.68
CA PRO A 284 -8.96 -14.88 -1.54
C PRO A 284 -8.73 -13.91 -0.37
N GLY A 285 -9.80 -13.23 0.06
CA GLY A 285 -9.79 -12.41 1.28
C GLY A 285 -9.56 -10.91 1.12
N ALA A 286 -9.41 -10.37 -0.10
CA ALA A 286 -9.23 -8.92 -0.30
C ALA A 286 -10.55 -8.13 -0.21
N GLY A 287 -10.94 -7.65 0.98
CA GLY A 287 -11.91 -6.55 1.14
C GLY A 287 -13.22 -6.60 0.32
N LYS A 288 -13.75 -5.43 -0.06
CA LYS A 288 -14.99 -5.26 -0.83
C LYS A 288 -14.82 -5.49 -2.35
N ASP A 289 -13.58 -5.50 -2.84
CA ASP A 289 -13.23 -5.67 -4.27
C ASP A 289 -12.60 -7.05 -4.52
N LYS A 290 -13.33 -8.13 -4.22
CA LYS A 290 -12.90 -9.52 -4.45
C LYS A 290 -13.15 -9.95 -5.90
N GLU A 291 -12.75 -9.13 -6.84
CA GLU A 291 -12.93 -9.41 -8.25
C GLU A 291 -11.79 -10.30 -8.79
N MET A 292 -12.12 -11.16 -9.76
CA MET A 292 -11.10 -11.86 -10.54
C MET A 292 -10.52 -10.89 -11.57
N VAL A 293 -9.21 -10.70 -11.55
CA VAL A 293 -8.54 -9.73 -12.42
C VAL A 293 -7.94 -10.45 -13.61
N ARG A 294 -8.29 -10.02 -14.83
CA ARG A 294 -7.63 -10.48 -16.05
C ARG A 294 -6.16 -10.06 -16.05
N VAL A 295 -5.30 -10.95 -16.52
CA VAL A 295 -3.88 -10.66 -16.75
C VAL A 295 -3.51 -10.95 -18.19
N GLU A 296 -2.76 -10.03 -18.81
CA GLU A 296 -2.22 -10.25 -20.15
C GLU A 296 -0.94 -11.12 -20.07
N PRO A 297 -0.82 -12.17 -20.90
CA PRO A 297 0.42 -12.92 -21.04
C PRO A 297 1.62 -11.99 -21.33
N GLY A 298 2.76 -12.27 -20.72
CA GLY A 298 4.00 -11.49 -20.92
C GLY A 298 4.04 -10.10 -20.26
N SER A 299 2.94 -9.62 -19.68
CA SER A 299 2.95 -8.39 -18.86
C SER A 299 3.64 -8.62 -17.51
N LYS A 300 4.17 -7.57 -16.87
CA LYS A 300 4.72 -7.68 -15.50
C LYS A 300 3.60 -7.92 -14.50
N ILE A 301 3.29 -9.19 -14.25
CA ILE A 301 2.21 -9.62 -13.35
C ILE A 301 2.65 -9.39 -11.89
N LYS A 302 1.85 -8.65 -11.11
CA LYS A 302 2.01 -8.58 -9.66
C LYS A 302 1.29 -9.77 -9.04
N LEU A 303 2.05 -10.64 -8.39
CA LEU A 303 1.52 -11.80 -7.68
C LEU A 303 1.64 -11.59 -6.17
N TYR A 304 0.68 -12.11 -5.42
CA TYR A 304 0.62 -12.06 -3.96
C TYR A 304 0.41 -13.46 -3.37
N LEU A 305 0.84 -13.62 -2.13
CA LEU A 305 0.67 -14.86 -1.37
C LEU A 305 -0.83 -15.23 -1.26
N ASP A 306 -1.11 -16.52 -1.40
CA ASP A 306 -2.42 -17.19 -1.41
C ASP A 306 -3.31 -16.88 -2.62
N GLN A 307 -2.80 -16.17 -3.64
CA GLN A 307 -3.55 -16.02 -4.89
C GLN A 307 -3.73 -17.35 -5.60
N ILE A 308 -4.86 -17.45 -6.30
CA ILE A 308 -5.21 -18.57 -7.14
C ILE A 308 -5.31 -18.07 -8.58
N VAL A 309 -4.67 -18.75 -9.53
CA VAL A 309 -4.71 -18.38 -10.95
C VAL A 309 -5.58 -19.38 -11.71
N TYR A 310 -6.55 -18.89 -12.45
CA TYR A 310 -7.43 -19.67 -13.32
C TYR A 310 -6.99 -19.52 -14.78
N LEU A 311 -6.76 -20.65 -15.44
CA LEU A 311 -6.27 -20.70 -16.82
C LEU A 311 -7.33 -21.31 -17.74
N TYR A 312 -7.67 -20.61 -18.82
CA TYR A 312 -8.61 -21.08 -19.84
C TYR A 312 -7.86 -21.26 -21.16
N ASN A 313 -7.71 -22.50 -21.63
CA ASN A 313 -6.95 -22.81 -22.84
C ASN A 313 -7.67 -22.28 -24.08
N LYS A 314 -7.03 -21.36 -24.81
CA LYS A 314 -7.56 -20.77 -26.05
C LYS A 314 -7.77 -21.81 -27.16
N LYS A 315 -7.10 -22.97 -27.09
CA LYS A 315 -7.31 -24.08 -28.02
C LYS A 315 -8.66 -24.79 -27.82
N ASN A 316 -9.40 -24.48 -26.74
CA ASN A 316 -10.76 -24.99 -26.52
C ASN A 316 -11.65 -24.70 -27.73
N THR A 317 -12.40 -25.71 -28.19
CA THR A 317 -13.19 -25.64 -29.42
C THR A 317 -14.25 -24.54 -29.38
N ILE A 318 -14.86 -24.28 -28.22
CA ILE A 318 -15.85 -23.21 -28.05
C ILE A 318 -15.17 -21.84 -28.11
N LEU A 319 -14.03 -21.67 -27.44
CA LEU A 319 -13.27 -20.41 -27.46
C LEU A 319 -12.78 -20.07 -28.87
N LYS A 320 -12.30 -21.05 -29.65
CA LYS A 320 -11.93 -20.84 -31.06
C LYS A 320 -13.11 -20.36 -31.91
N ARG A 321 -14.28 -21.00 -31.75
CA ARG A 321 -15.48 -20.60 -32.49
C ARG A 321 -15.97 -19.21 -32.11
N ILE A 322 -15.82 -18.81 -30.84
CA ILE A 322 -16.09 -17.45 -30.36
C ILE A 322 -15.07 -16.45 -30.92
N GLU A 323 -13.79 -16.81 -30.96
CA GLU A 323 -12.75 -15.97 -31.56
C GLU A 323 -13.04 -15.69 -33.04
N GLU A 324 -13.40 -16.71 -33.80
CA GLU A 324 -13.71 -16.62 -35.23
C GLU A 324 -15.03 -15.90 -35.52
N ASN A 325 -16.11 -16.25 -34.80
CA ASN A 325 -17.48 -15.85 -35.17
C ASN A 325 -18.12 -14.84 -34.18
N GLY A 326 -17.43 -14.48 -33.11
CA GLY A 326 -18.01 -13.71 -32.01
C GLY A 326 -19.18 -14.46 -31.36
N VAL A 327 -20.22 -13.72 -30.98
CA VAL A 327 -21.42 -14.30 -30.32
C VAL A 327 -22.32 -15.05 -31.32
N ASN A 328 -22.16 -14.82 -32.63
CA ASN A 328 -22.99 -15.45 -33.67
C ASN A 328 -22.88 -16.99 -33.66
N TYR A 329 -21.79 -17.56 -33.14
CA TYR A 329 -21.64 -19.00 -32.97
C TYR A 329 -22.82 -19.65 -32.23
N ILE A 330 -23.43 -18.96 -31.26
CA ILE A 330 -24.58 -19.46 -30.48
C ILE A 330 -25.79 -19.80 -31.36
N THR A 331 -25.96 -19.13 -32.51
CA THR A 331 -27.09 -19.38 -33.43
C THR A 331 -26.94 -20.67 -34.26
N THR A 332 -25.71 -21.16 -34.44
CA THR A 332 -25.40 -22.29 -35.33
C THR A 332 -25.65 -23.67 -34.71
N THR A 333 -25.88 -23.73 -33.39
CA THR A 333 -26.28 -24.96 -32.70
C THR A 333 -27.80 -25.12 -32.80
N THR A 334 -28.22 -25.95 -33.75
CA THR A 334 -29.60 -26.39 -34.01
C THR A 334 -30.34 -26.87 -32.75
N ASN A 335 -31.64 -26.58 -32.67
CA ASN A 335 -32.63 -27.16 -31.74
C ASN A 335 -32.47 -26.88 -30.23
N GLY A 336 -32.74 -25.64 -29.81
CA GLY A 336 -33.29 -25.36 -28.47
C GLY A 336 -32.38 -25.53 -27.24
N GLU A 337 -31.20 -26.13 -27.32
CA GLU A 337 -30.28 -26.36 -26.18
C GLU A 337 -29.42 -25.13 -25.79
N LYS A 338 -29.96 -23.92 -25.97
CA LYS A 338 -29.30 -22.74 -26.57
C LYS A 338 -28.43 -21.79 -25.70
N LEU A 339 -28.13 -22.05 -24.43
CA LEU A 339 -27.26 -21.12 -23.66
C LEU A 339 -26.25 -21.75 -22.70
N GLN A 340 -26.50 -22.98 -22.20
CA GLN A 340 -25.54 -23.70 -21.34
C GLN A 340 -24.20 -23.97 -22.05
N THR A 341 -24.19 -24.04 -23.37
CA THR A 341 -23.00 -24.26 -24.22
C THR A 341 -22.01 -23.09 -24.26
N THR A 342 -22.31 -21.96 -23.60
CA THR A 342 -21.42 -20.78 -23.56
C THR A 342 -20.53 -20.71 -22.31
N ALA A 343 -20.81 -21.53 -21.29
CA ALA A 343 -20.01 -21.59 -20.08
C ALA A 343 -18.75 -22.43 -20.33
N ILE A 344 -17.59 -21.79 -20.39
CA ILE A 344 -16.32 -22.48 -20.69
C ILE A 344 -15.56 -22.70 -19.38
N SER A 345 -15.47 -23.96 -18.94
CA SER A 345 -14.72 -24.32 -17.75
C SER A 345 -13.23 -23.97 -17.88
N PRO A 346 -12.56 -23.57 -16.78
CA PRO A 346 -11.11 -23.46 -16.75
C PRO A 346 -10.47 -24.82 -17.06
N SER A 347 -9.30 -24.77 -17.68
CA SER A 347 -8.50 -25.96 -17.98
C SER A 347 -7.80 -26.50 -16.74
N CYS A 348 -7.30 -25.60 -15.88
CA CYS A 348 -6.75 -25.94 -14.57
C CYS A 348 -6.82 -24.73 -13.63
N ARG A 349 -6.52 -24.99 -12.35
CA ARG A 349 -6.24 -23.98 -11.34
C ARG A 349 -4.77 -24.07 -10.95
N VAL A 350 -4.06 -22.97 -11.05
CA VAL A 350 -2.68 -22.87 -10.62
C VAL A 350 -2.62 -22.32 -9.20
N ILE A 351 -1.97 -23.09 -8.32
CA ILE A 351 -1.63 -22.73 -6.95
C ILE A 351 -0.16 -22.29 -6.95
N ILE A 352 0.08 -21.05 -6.55
CA ILE A 352 1.42 -20.48 -6.53
C ILE A 352 2.15 -20.95 -5.27
N ASP A 353 3.24 -21.68 -5.45
CA ASP A 353 4.08 -22.07 -4.32
C ASP A 353 4.85 -20.85 -3.78
N PRO A 354 4.83 -20.59 -2.46
CA PRO A 354 5.47 -19.41 -1.91
C PRO A 354 6.99 -19.45 -2.11
N PRO A 355 7.59 -18.47 -2.80
CA PRO A 355 9.01 -18.50 -3.10
C PRO A 355 9.85 -18.23 -1.85
N ARG A 356 10.97 -18.95 -1.72
CA ARG A 356 11.95 -18.69 -0.67
C ARG A 356 12.61 -17.32 -0.88
N GLY A 357 12.90 -16.65 0.22
CA GLY A 357 13.53 -15.33 0.19
C GLY A 357 14.42 -15.08 1.39
N SER A 358 15.09 -13.94 1.40
CA SER A 358 15.86 -13.45 2.53
C SER A 358 15.51 -11.99 2.82
N LEU A 359 15.57 -11.61 4.09
CA LEU A 359 15.53 -10.21 4.48
C LEU A 359 16.86 -9.55 4.10
N GLN A 360 16.76 -8.42 3.40
CA GLN A 360 17.90 -7.60 3.02
C GLN A 360 17.70 -6.20 3.58
N LEU A 361 18.81 -5.58 3.98
CA LEU A 361 18.84 -4.21 4.48
C LEU A 361 18.99 -3.25 3.28
N PHE A 362 18.20 -2.19 3.27
CA PHE A 362 18.22 -1.17 2.23
C PHE A 362 18.54 0.20 2.81
N TYR A 363 19.37 0.96 2.10
CA TYR A 363 19.65 2.37 2.37
C TYR A 363 19.52 3.16 1.06
N ARG A 364 18.80 4.28 1.10
CA ARG A 364 18.52 5.11 -0.10
C ARG A 364 17.95 4.35 -1.32
N GLY A 365 17.27 3.23 -1.07
CA GLY A 365 16.66 2.42 -2.13
C GLY A 365 17.56 1.30 -2.67
N GLU A 366 18.84 1.26 -2.28
CA GLU A 366 19.80 0.25 -2.69
C GLU A 366 20.01 -0.81 -1.60
N ILE A 367 20.36 -2.03 -2.02
CA ILE A 367 20.72 -3.11 -1.10
C ILE A 367 22.07 -2.77 -0.46
N VAL A 368 22.13 -2.87 0.85
CA VAL A 368 23.39 -2.74 1.59
C VAL A 368 24.25 -3.96 1.32
N ASN A 369 25.44 -3.74 0.75
CA ASN A 369 26.41 -4.78 0.50
C ASN A 369 27.20 -5.10 1.77
N PHE A 370 27.30 -6.38 2.10
CA PHE A 370 28.11 -6.86 3.22
C PHE A 370 29.35 -7.59 2.70
N PRO A 371 30.51 -7.49 3.37
CA PRO A 371 31.70 -8.25 3.00
C PRO A 371 31.43 -9.77 3.03
N ASN A 372 31.94 -10.51 2.04
CA ASN A 372 31.63 -11.93 1.77
C ASN A 372 32.05 -12.93 2.87
N ASN A 373 32.68 -12.50 3.97
CA ASN A 373 33.41 -13.39 4.88
C ASN A 373 32.59 -13.95 6.05
N THR A 374 31.27 -14.04 5.95
CA THR A 374 30.41 -14.47 7.07
C THR A 374 29.65 -15.76 6.76
N LYS A 375 29.81 -16.75 7.64
CA LYS A 375 29.11 -18.04 7.58
C LYS A 375 27.60 -17.84 7.47
N LYS A 376 26.92 -18.74 6.75
CA LYS A 376 25.45 -18.70 6.58
C LYS A 376 24.77 -18.70 7.96
N GLY A 377 23.82 -17.78 8.18
CA GLY A 377 23.12 -17.62 9.47
C GLY A 377 23.84 -16.78 10.55
N SER A 378 25.05 -16.29 10.32
CA SER A 378 25.69 -15.34 11.24
C SER A 378 25.21 -13.89 11.02
N ASN A 379 25.40 -13.04 12.02
CA ASN A 379 25.21 -11.59 11.81
C ASN A 379 26.18 -11.10 10.71
N LYS A 380 25.74 -10.15 9.90
CA LYS A 380 26.58 -9.43 8.94
C LYS A 380 27.16 -8.17 9.59
N VAL A 381 28.36 -7.76 9.18
CA VAL A 381 29.01 -6.55 9.70
C VAL A 381 28.86 -5.43 8.69
N PHE A 382 28.39 -4.27 9.15
CA PHE A 382 28.39 -3.04 8.40
C PHE A 382 29.40 -2.08 9.03
N TYR A 383 30.44 -1.72 8.26
CA TYR A 383 31.42 -0.73 8.66
C TYR A 383 30.87 0.67 8.35
N VAL A 384 30.62 1.45 9.40
CA VAL A 384 30.13 2.82 9.28
C VAL A 384 31.33 3.71 8.94
N GLY A 385 31.42 4.15 7.70
CA GLY A 385 32.39 5.13 7.23
C GLY A 385 31.99 6.58 7.53
N GLN A 386 32.95 7.50 7.32
CA GLN A 386 32.79 8.94 7.57
C GLN A 386 31.57 9.56 6.85
N GLU A 387 31.18 9.02 5.69
CA GLU A 387 30.03 9.46 4.91
C GLU A 387 28.69 9.28 5.62
N TYR A 388 28.62 8.34 6.57
CA TYR A 388 27.44 8.00 7.38
C TYR A 388 27.45 8.66 8.77
N PHE A 389 28.63 9.11 9.23
CA PHE A 389 28.83 9.65 10.58
C PHE A 389 28.14 11.01 10.77
N ASN A 390 27.59 11.24 11.97
CA ASN A 390 26.83 12.43 12.37
C ASN A 390 25.60 12.76 11.49
N LYS A 391 25.07 11.78 10.74
CA LYS A 391 23.88 11.96 9.89
C LYS A 391 22.78 11.00 10.32
N PRO A 392 21.50 11.43 10.26
CA PRO A 392 20.38 10.51 10.41
C PRO A 392 20.27 9.62 9.15
N LEU A 393 20.16 8.32 9.37
CA LEU A 393 20.14 7.28 8.34
C LEU A 393 18.88 6.44 8.46
N ASN A 394 18.14 6.34 7.36
CA ASN A 394 16.87 5.62 7.34
C ASN A 394 17.06 4.28 6.61
N PHE A 395 17.24 3.22 7.40
CA PHE A 395 17.34 1.86 6.89
C PHE A 395 15.97 1.21 6.78
N LYS A 396 15.79 0.34 5.78
CA LYS A 396 14.57 -0.44 5.59
C LYS A 396 14.89 -1.90 5.36
N CYS A 397 14.11 -2.81 5.96
CA CYS A 397 14.22 -4.23 5.67
C CYS A 397 13.20 -4.62 4.59
N LYS A 398 13.65 -5.30 3.53
CA LYS A 398 12.77 -5.82 2.48
C LYS A 398 13.07 -7.29 2.21
N ILE A 399 12.06 -8.04 1.78
CA ILE A 399 12.22 -9.43 1.36
C ILE A 399 12.69 -9.43 -0.09
N ILE A 400 13.76 -10.18 -0.38
CA ILE A 400 14.32 -10.37 -1.71
C ILE A 400 14.34 -11.86 -2.05
N PHE A 401 14.01 -12.18 -3.30
CA PHE A 401 13.97 -13.53 -3.86
C PHE A 401 15.23 -13.79 -4.67
N ASP A 402 15.68 -15.04 -4.72
CA ASP A 402 16.84 -15.45 -5.53
C ASP A 402 16.44 -15.45 -7.03
N LYS A 403 16.87 -14.43 -7.79
CA LYS A 403 16.43 -14.17 -9.18
C LYS A 403 17.28 -14.87 -10.23
N ARG A 404 17.35 -16.20 -10.20
CA ARG A 404 18.28 -16.95 -11.08
C ARG A 404 17.72 -17.34 -12.45
N SER A 405 16.45 -17.07 -12.77
CA SER A 405 15.86 -17.48 -14.06
C SER A 405 15.30 -16.31 -14.87
N GLU A 406 15.32 -16.44 -16.20
CA GLU A 406 14.66 -15.50 -17.12
C GLU A 406 13.14 -15.44 -16.88
N VAL A 407 12.52 -16.55 -16.45
CA VAL A 407 11.09 -16.63 -16.11
C VAL A 407 10.73 -15.70 -14.95
N ALA A 408 11.64 -15.54 -13.97
CA ALA A 408 11.45 -14.60 -12.86
C ALA A 408 11.45 -13.13 -13.30
N ASN A 409 12.07 -12.78 -14.45
CA ASN A 409 12.16 -11.38 -14.89
C ASN A 409 10.84 -10.82 -15.41
N ASN A 410 9.94 -11.68 -15.89
CA ASN A 410 8.61 -11.29 -16.37
C ASN A 410 7.57 -11.16 -15.24
N LYS A 411 7.89 -11.64 -14.03
CA LYS A 411 6.97 -11.62 -12.88
C LYS A 411 7.41 -10.58 -11.87
N ASN A 412 6.51 -9.68 -11.49
CA ASN A 412 6.78 -8.73 -10.44
C ASN A 412 6.46 -9.32 -9.07
N LEU A 413 7.47 -9.99 -8.48
CA LEU A 413 7.37 -10.53 -7.13
C LEU A 413 7.58 -9.47 -6.04
N SER A 414 7.82 -8.21 -6.41
CA SER A 414 7.96 -7.13 -5.44
C SER A 414 6.68 -7.05 -4.60
N GLY A 415 6.81 -7.37 -3.32
CA GLY A 415 5.67 -7.35 -2.41
C GLY A 415 4.79 -8.60 -2.41
N PHE A 416 5.24 -9.73 -2.95
CA PHE A 416 4.49 -10.99 -2.92
C PHE A 416 3.92 -11.33 -1.54
N TYR A 417 4.71 -11.13 -0.49
CA TYR A 417 4.29 -11.39 0.90
C TYR A 417 3.63 -10.19 1.60
N MET A 418 3.62 -8.99 1.01
CA MET A 418 3.28 -7.75 1.72
C MET A 418 1.84 -7.68 2.22
N ASN A 419 0.91 -8.43 1.63
CA ASN A 419 -0.46 -8.55 2.12
C ASN A 419 -0.59 -9.43 3.38
N LYS A 420 0.47 -10.13 3.80
CA LYS A 420 0.49 -10.98 4.99
C LYS A 420 1.53 -10.51 5.99
N PHE A 421 2.75 -10.22 5.55
CA PHE A 421 3.83 -9.75 6.40
C PHE A 421 4.88 -8.97 5.63
N PHE A 422 5.63 -8.13 6.35
CA PHE A 422 6.68 -7.30 5.78
C PHE A 422 7.90 -7.22 6.72
N GLY A 423 9.04 -6.81 6.17
CA GLY A 423 10.27 -6.63 6.94
C GLY A 423 10.24 -5.36 7.78
N VAL A 424 10.63 -5.46 9.04
CA VAL A 424 10.88 -4.33 9.94
C VAL A 424 12.31 -4.38 10.46
N PHE A 425 12.88 -3.20 10.64
CA PHE A 425 14.23 -3.03 11.15
C PHE A 425 14.16 -2.69 12.64
N ILE A 426 14.81 -3.49 13.47
CA ILE A 426 14.71 -3.38 14.93
C ILE A 426 16.06 -3.39 15.63
N GLN A 427 16.10 -2.75 16.79
CA GLN A 427 17.14 -2.91 17.81
C GLN A 427 16.54 -3.66 19.01
N MET A 428 17.32 -4.53 19.64
CA MET A 428 16.94 -5.15 20.91
C MET A 428 17.63 -4.44 22.05
N ASP A 429 16.87 -4.01 23.05
CA ASP A 429 17.44 -3.43 24.26
C ASP A 429 18.05 -4.51 25.19
N ARG A 430 18.61 -4.08 26.32
CA ARG A 430 19.20 -4.97 27.33
C ARG A 430 18.18 -5.93 27.96
N HIS A 431 16.90 -5.61 27.92
CA HIS A 431 15.79 -6.42 28.45
C HIS A 431 15.12 -7.28 27.37
N LYS A 432 15.69 -7.35 26.16
CA LYS A 432 15.16 -8.06 24.99
C LYS A 432 13.84 -7.48 24.44
N ASN A 433 13.49 -6.25 24.81
CA ASN A 433 12.38 -5.54 24.19
C ASN A 433 12.76 -5.12 22.78
N ARG A 434 11.77 -5.07 21.89
CA ARG A 434 11.94 -4.72 20.48
C ARG A 434 11.64 -3.25 20.30
N LYS A 435 12.61 -2.51 19.77
CA LYS A 435 12.43 -1.13 19.33
C LYS A 435 12.50 -1.11 17.80
N GLU A 436 11.41 -0.72 17.14
CA GLU A 436 11.41 -0.47 15.69
C GLU A 436 12.20 0.81 15.42
N MET A 437 13.12 0.75 14.45
CA MET A 437 14.07 1.82 14.16
C MET A 437 13.72 2.44 12.81
N GLU A 438 13.28 3.69 12.84
CA GLU A 438 13.00 4.47 11.63
C GLU A 438 14.24 5.21 11.13
N SER A 439 15.08 5.68 12.06
CA SER A 439 16.32 6.40 11.80
C SER A 439 17.39 6.01 12.84
N ILE A 440 18.65 5.99 12.41
CA ILE A 440 19.82 5.81 13.25
C ILE A 440 20.78 6.98 13.01
N LYS A 441 21.43 7.51 14.04
CA LYS A 441 22.51 8.49 13.91
C LYS A 441 23.78 7.98 14.60
N PHE A 442 24.75 7.55 13.79
CA PHE A 442 26.05 7.15 14.30
C PHE A 442 26.91 8.36 14.65
N ASP A 443 27.31 8.49 15.91
CA ASP A 443 28.21 9.54 16.39
C ASP A 443 29.20 9.03 17.46
N ASP A 444 29.94 9.94 18.08
CA ASP A 444 31.01 9.66 19.03
C ASP A 444 30.53 9.10 20.39
N THR A 445 29.22 9.19 20.66
CA THR A 445 28.59 8.59 21.84
C THR A 445 28.62 7.07 21.81
N LEU A 446 28.66 6.48 20.61
CA LEU A 446 28.55 5.04 20.33
C LEU A 446 27.19 4.40 20.67
N GLU A 447 26.17 5.18 21.04
CA GLU A 447 24.88 4.65 21.52
C GLU A 447 24.13 3.84 20.45
N ASP A 448 24.16 4.35 19.21
CA ASP A 448 23.46 3.79 18.06
C ASP A 448 24.26 2.68 17.35
N PHE A 449 25.51 2.41 17.77
CA PHE A 449 26.28 1.27 17.27
C PHE A 449 25.85 -0.04 17.94
N GLY A 450 26.00 -1.16 17.22
CA GLY A 450 25.78 -2.49 17.78
C GLY A 450 24.85 -3.38 16.97
N LYS A 451 24.15 -4.28 17.67
CA LYS A 451 23.37 -5.40 17.09
C LYS A 451 21.94 -4.98 16.71
N TYR A 452 21.59 -5.17 15.45
CA TYR A 452 20.26 -4.95 14.87
C TYR A 452 19.77 -6.19 14.15
N LYS A 453 18.46 -6.26 13.91
CA LYS A 453 17.84 -7.36 13.18
C LYS A 453 16.78 -6.84 12.21
N CYS A 454 16.72 -7.46 11.04
CA CYS A 454 15.52 -7.46 10.22
C CYS A 454 14.62 -8.62 10.66
N LEU A 455 13.41 -8.30 11.10
CA LEU A 455 12.38 -9.29 11.44
C LEU A 455 11.15 -9.13 10.55
N LEU A 456 10.29 -10.14 10.55
CA LEU A 456 8.99 -10.05 9.90
C LEU A 456 7.95 -9.55 10.90
N LYS A 457 7.19 -8.54 10.47
CA LYS A 457 6.00 -8.05 11.15
C LYS A 457 4.77 -8.45 10.34
N SER A 458 3.77 -8.93 11.03
CA SER A 458 2.52 -9.34 10.40
C SER A 458 1.67 -8.11 10.09
N THR A 459 0.90 -8.19 9.01
CA THR A 459 -0.17 -7.22 8.69
C THR A 459 -1.44 -7.47 9.50
N ASN A 460 -1.64 -8.72 9.92
CA ASN A 460 -2.70 -9.15 10.84
C ASN A 460 -2.11 -9.51 12.20
N ASP A 461 -2.89 -9.75 13.24
CA ASP A 461 -2.35 -10.01 14.60
C ASP A 461 -1.39 -11.22 14.67
N LYS A 462 -1.45 -12.15 13.72
CA LYS A 462 -0.62 -13.37 13.68
C LYS A 462 0.16 -13.50 12.38
N LEU A 463 1.45 -13.83 12.51
CA LEU A 463 2.37 -14.02 11.40
C LEU A 463 2.03 -15.31 10.62
N HIS A 464 1.97 -15.22 9.29
CA HIS A 464 1.60 -16.34 8.43
C HIS A 464 2.65 -17.47 8.43
N ASN A 465 2.22 -18.72 8.21
CA ASN A 465 3.10 -19.91 8.26
C ASN A 465 4.26 -19.84 7.25
N SER A 466 4.05 -19.20 6.09
CA SER A 466 5.10 -18.98 5.08
C SER A 466 6.29 -18.14 5.56
N GLN A 467 6.24 -17.56 6.76
CA GLN A 467 7.39 -16.87 7.36
C GLN A 467 8.65 -17.75 7.43
N SER A 468 8.49 -19.08 7.54
CA SER A 468 9.59 -20.04 7.65
C SER A 468 10.42 -20.13 6.36
N LEU A 469 9.88 -19.65 5.26
CA LEU A 469 10.52 -19.60 3.94
C LEU A 469 11.40 -18.35 3.77
N ILE A 470 11.40 -17.44 4.76
CA ILE A 470 12.18 -16.21 4.73
C ILE A 470 13.36 -16.28 5.70
N GLU A 471 14.57 -16.25 5.15
CA GLU A 471 15.79 -16.16 5.94
C GLU A 471 15.89 -14.80 6.65
N ARG A 472 16.16 -14.83 7.95
CA ARG A 472 16.30 -13.63 8.79
C ARG A 472 17.68 -13.01 8.60
N LEU A 473 17.78 -11.69 8.77
CA LEU A 473 19.04 -10.96 8.71
C LEU A 473 19.34 -10.31 10.06
N GLY A 474 20.53 -10.58 10.60
CA GLY A 474 21.12 -9.83 11.71
C GLY A 474 22.27 -8.97 11.20
N VAL A 475 22.39 -7.74 11.70
CA VAL A 475 23.43 -6.78 11.30
C VAL A 475 24.10 -6.21 12.53
N ILE A 476 25.43 -6.04 12.49
CA ILE A 476 26.20 -5.35 13.52
C ILE A 476 26.83 -4.13 12.86
N PHE A 477 26.50 -2.94 13.36
CA PHE A 477 27.14 -1.69 12.94
C PHE A 477 28.33 -1.41 13.84
N ILE A 478 29.50 -1.23 13.24
CA ILE A 478 30.73 -0.84 13.92
C ILE A 478 31.41 0.32 13.18
N PRO A 479 32.21 1.16 13.87
CA PRO A 479 32.98 2.20 13.20
C PRO A 479 33.97 1.59 12.19
N ASP A 480 34.06 2.19 11.01
CA ASP A 480 35.15 1.89 10.08
C ASP A 480 36.47 2.49 10.56
N LYS A 481 37.60 1.96 10.08
CA LYS A 481 38.94 2.48 10.39
C LYS A 481 39.14 3.92 9.92
N SER A 482 38.37 4.39 8.94
CA SER A 482 38.38 5.78 8.48
C SER A 482 37.85 6.77 9.52
N ILE A 483 37.03 6.33 10.48
CA ILE A 483 36.48 7.20 11.53
C ILE A 483 37.42 7.20 12.74
N LYS A 484 37.94 8.38 13.07
CA LYS A 484 38.69 8.60 14.31
C LYS A 484 37.76 9.10 15.40
N ILE A 485 37.27 8.19 16.23
CA ILE A 485 36.50 8.54 17.43
C ILE A 485 37.48 8.78 18.56
N VAL A 486 37.68 10.05 18.90
CA VAL A 486 38.61 10.50 19.95
C VAL A 486 37.81 11.00 21.15
N LYS A 487 38.07 10.45 22.33
CA LYS A 487 37.49 10.92 23.60
C LYS A 487 38.55 11.58 24.45
N ASP A 488 38.33 12.83 24.81
CA ASP A 488 39.24 13.54 25.71
C ASP A 488 38.94 13.15 27.17
N VAL A 489 39.98 12.86 27.94
CA VAL A 489 39.90 12.54 29.37
C VAL A 489 40.86 13.45 30.11
N LYS A 490 40.47 13.91 31.30
CA LYS A 490 41.31 14.74 32.15
C LYS A 490 41.53 14.05 33.49
N TRP A 491 42.73 14.16 34.01
CA TRP A 491 43.11 13.67 35.33
C TRP A 491 43.73 14.79 36.16
N ASP A 492 43.44 14.81 37.45
CA ASP A 492 43.87 15.86 38.37
C ASP A 492 45.37 15.79 38.68
N ASN A 493 45.97 14.60 38.54
CA ASN A 493 47.40 14.36 38.75
C ASN A 493 47.85 13.00 38.18
N TYR A 494 49.16 12.78 38.15
CA TYR A 494 49.78 11.54 37.65
C TYR A 494 49.29 10.26 38.35
N GLN A 495 49.07 10.30 39.67
CA GLN A 495 48.63 9.13 40.44
C GLN A 495 47.17 8.77 40.16
N SER A 496 46.37 9.73 39.68
CA SER A 496 44.96 9.56 39.33
C SER A 496 44.71 9.09 37.89
N ILE A 497 45.77 8.89 37.09
CA ILE A 497 45.64 8.45 35.71
C ILE A 497 44.93 7.07 35.70
N ALA A 498 43.88 6.96 34.90
CA ALA A 498 43.19 5.71 34.62
C ALA A 498 43.29 5.42 33.11
N ALA A 499 44.52 5.24 32.64
CA ALA A 499 44.82 5.07 31.22
C ALA A 499 44.41 3.67 30.74
N GLY A 500 43.20 3.58 30.18
CA GLY A 500 42.64 2.31 29.76
C GLY A 500 41.35 2.41 28.95
N CYS A 501 40.85 1.24 28.61
CA CYS A 501 39.67 1.07 27.77
C CYS A 501 38.60 0.27 28.49
N ASP A 502 37.34 0.51 28.14
CA ASP A 502 36.25 -0.31 28.67
C ASP A 502 36.40 -1.73 28.14
N GLY A 503 36.25 -2.73 29.00
CA GLY A 503 36.47 -4.13 28.62
C GLY A 503 35.44 -4.64 27.62
N VAL A 504 34.25 -4.05 27.61
CA VAL A 504 33.13 -4.42 26.74
C VAL A 504 32.41 -3.16 26.28
N ILE A 505 32.11 -3.05 24.99
CA ILE A 505 31.20 -2.03 24.47
C ILE A 505 29.85 -2.67 24.25
N SER A 506 28.89 -2.24 25.09
CA SER A 506 27.51 -2.73 25.06
C SER A 506 27.47 -4.27 25.07
N ASN A 507 26.66 -4.91 24.22
CA ASN A 507 26.54 -6.37 24.12
C ASN A 507 27.10 -6.94 22.80
N TYR A 508 27.96 -6.19 22.10
CA TYR A 508 28.40 -6.57 20.76
C TYR A 508 29.92 -6.62 20.54
N ALA A 509 30.74 -5.97 21.39
CA ALA A 509 32.19 -5.96 21.21
C ALA A 509 32.94 -6.11 22.54
N GLN A 510 34.09 -6.78 22.49
CA GLN A 510 34.99 -6.99 23.63
C GLN A 510 36.36 -6.40 23.31
N ILE A 511 37.06 -5.92 24.32
CA ILE A 511 38.42 -5.44 24.14
C ILE A 511 39.32 -6.60 23.74
N GLN A 512 40.07 -6.41 22.66
CA GLN A 512 41.10 -7.34 22.21
C GLN A 512 42.45 -6.90 22.75
N ASP A 513 42.77 -5.62 22.64
CA ASP A 513 44.07 -5.07 22.99
C ASP A 513 43.98 -3.57 23.33
N VAL A 514 44.96 -3.06 24.07
CA VAL A 514 45.07 -1.66 24.48
C VAL A 514 46.51 -1.20 24.31
N VAL A 515 46.71 -0.09 23.61
CA VAL A 515 48.01 0.55 23.41
C VAL A 515 48.00 1.89 24.12
N VAL A 516 48.96 2.13 25.02
CA VAL A 516 49.11 3.39 25.78
C VAL A 516 50.47 3.99 25.51
N ASN A 517 50.48 5.28 25.11
CA ASN A 517 51.68 6.06 24.82
C ASN A 517 51.72 7.32 25.70
N PHE A 518 52.78 7.48 26.48
CA PHE A 518 53.00 8.62 27.37
C PHE A 518 53.92 9.63 26.69
N ASP A 519 53.56 10.92 26.66
CA ASP A 519 54.32 11.94 25.91
C ASP A 519 55.70 12.30 26.51
N GLY A 520 55.91 12.03 27.80
CA GLY A 520 57.14 12.34 28.54
C GLY A 520 58.22 11.24 28.55
N GLY A 521 57.98 10.09 27.93
CA GLY A 521 58.93 8.99 27.85
C GLY A 521 58.67 8.14 26.62
N HIS A 522 59.69 7.64 25.93
CA HIS A 522 59.54 6.81 24.71
C HIS A 522 58.89 5.42 24.97
N ALA A 523 58.09 5.26 26.01
CA ALA A 523 57.49 4.00 26.41
C ALA A 523 56.07 3.87 25.86
N ILE A 524 55.92 2.92 24.92
CA ILE A 524 54.63 2.46 24.40
C ILE A 524 54.36 1.11 25.05
N TYR A 525 53.27 1.01 25.80
CA TYR A 525 52.84 -0.22 26.45
C TYR A 525 51.66 -0.81 25.71
N THR A 526 51.71 -2.11 25.41
CA THR A 526 50.65 -2.84 24.70
C THR A 526 50.20 -4.03 25.53
N TYR A 527 48.90 -4.17 25.78
CA TYR A 527 48.40 -5.24 26.63
C TYR A 527 48.83 -6.63 26.15
N SER A 528 48.81 -6.89 24.84
CA SER A 528 49.24 -8.18 24.27
C SER A 528 50.72 -8.52 24.47
N LYS A 529 51.58 -7.55 24.82
CA LYS A 529 53.03 -7.73 25.00
C LYS A 529 53.48 -7.54 26.44
N ASP A 530 52.85 -6.60 27.13
CA ASP A 530 53.22 -6.11 28.46
C ASP A 530 52.10 -6.43 29.47
N HIS A 531 51.59 -7.67 29.46
CA HIS A 531 50.40 -8.08 30.23
C HIS A 531 50.47 -7.74 31.72
N ASP A 532 51.66 -7.81 32.31
CA ASP A 532 51.93 -7.52 33.72
C ASP A 532 51.78 -6.02 34.06
N MET A 533 51.92 -5.14 33.06
CA MET A 533 51.73 -3.68 33.17
C MET A 533 50.26 -3.25 33.18
N PHE A 534 49.32 -4.16 32.93
CA PHE A 534 47.89 -3.86 32.93
C PHE A 534 47.16 -4.56 34.06
N ALA A 535 46.12 -3.90 34.58
CA ALA A 535 45.17 -4.44 35.52
C ALA A 535 43.80 -4.57 34.85
N LYS A 536 43.21 -5.77 34.95
CA LYS A 536 41.83 -6.00 34.52
C LYS A 536 40.91 -5.71 35.71
N SER A 537 40.15 -4.62 35.61
CA SER A 537 39.00 -4.36 36.46
C SER A 537 37.76 -4.97 35.80
N ASP A 538 36.73 -5.34 36.57
CA ASP A 538 35.53 -6.05 36.07
C ASP A 538 34.85 -5.38 34.85
N LYS A 539 35.10 -4.08 34.62
CA LYS A 539 34.56 -3.32 33.49
C LYS A 539 35.60 -2.67 32.57
N SER A 540 36.89 -2.76 32.88
CA SER A 540 37.93 -2.01 32.15
C SER A 540 39.30 -2.68 32.19
N LEU A 541 40.11 -2.38 31.18
CA LEU A 541 41.51 -2.79 31.09
C LEU A 541 42.37 -1.53 31.14
N ILE A 542 43.11 -1.36 32.22
CA ILE A 542 43.81 -0.10 32.58
C ILE A 542 45.29 -0.40 32.84
N VAL A 543 46.17 0.50 32.41
CA VAL A 543 47.60 0.46 32.78
C VAL A 543 47.77 0.65 34.29
N ASN A 544 48.58 -0.20 34.90
CA ASN A 544 48.96 -0.08 36.30
C ASN A 544 50.19 0.84 36.44
N ILE A 545 49.93 2.12 36.72
CA ILE A 545 50.96 3.18 36.81
C ILE A 545 52.02 2.88 37.87
N SER A 546 51.68 2.14 38.93
CA SER A 546 52.66 1.78 39.98
C SER A 546 53.78 0.86 39.51
N LYS A 547 53.57 0.17 38.37
CA LYS A 547 54.54 -0.74 37.76
C LYS A 547 55.42 -0.10 36.69
N LEU A 548 55.20 1.19 36.38
CA LEU A 548 56.02 1.89 35.40
C LEU A 548 57.45 2.07 35.93
N PRO A 549 58.49 1.81 35.10
CA PRO A 549 59.88 1.71 35.54
C PRO A 549 60.47 3.03 36.08
N ASP A 550 60.00 4.19 35.61
CA ASP A 550 60.47 5.49 36.11
C ASP A 550 59.36 6.26 36.83
N LYS A 551 59.54 6.48 38.14
CA LYS A 551 58.58 7.20 39.00
C LYS A 551 58.58 8.73 38.81
N ASN A 552 59.40 9.27 37.90
CA ASN A 552 59.65 10.70 37.70
C ASN A 552 59.23 11.25 36.32
N PHE A 553 58.33 10.58 35.59
CA PHE A 553 57.85 11.11 34.32
C PHE A 553 56.99 12.37 34.52
N ASN A 554 57.37 13.48 33.89
CA ASN A 554 56.51 14.64 33.73
C ASN A 554 55.52 14.36 32.58
N VAL A 555 54.58 13.43 32.81
CA VAL A 555 53.54 13.08 31.85
C VAL A 555 52.53 14.22 31.78
N LYS A 556 52.40 14.83 30.60
CA LYS A 556 51.38 15.86 30.35
C LYS A 556 50.22 15.29 29.57
N ASN A 557 50.50 14.41 28.62
CA ASN A 557 49.51 13.79 27.75
C ASN A 557 49.70 12.27 27.65
N VAL A 558 48.58 11.56 27.55
CA VAL A 558 48.53 10.11 27.38
C VAL A 558 47.63 9.79 26.19
N TYR A 559 48.17 9.09 25.20
CA TYR A 559 47.41 8.63 24.03
C TYR A 559 47.06 7.16 24.19
N ILE A 560 45.77 6.85 24.12
CA ILE A 560 45.27 5.49 24.32
C ILE A 560 44.55 5.03 23.06
N THR A 561 44.93 3.86 22.54
CA THR A 561 44.22 3.18 21.46
C THR A 561 43.57 1.92 21.99
N CYS A 562 42.24 1.84 21.88
CA CYS A 562 41.44 0.69 22.27
C CYS A 562 41.09 -0.13 21.02
N ILE A 563 41.50 -1.39 20.98
CA ILE A 563 41.23 -2.30 19.86
C ILE A 563 40.13 -3.26 20.29
N TYR A 564 38.97 -3.20 19.64
CA TYR A 564 37.82 -4.04 19.96
C TYR A 564 37.59 -5.10 18.89
N ILE A 565 37.13 -6.28 19.32
CA ILE A 565 36.72 -7.39 18.47
C ILE A 565 35.23 -7.70 18.66
N VAL A 566 34.53 -7.93 17.56
CA VAL A 566 33.14 -8.38 17.53
C VAL A 566 33.13 -9.92 17.50
N GLY A 567 32.85 -10.53 18.66
CA GLY A 567 33.10 -11.95 18.93
C GLY A 567 32.48 -12.95 17.94
N ASP A 568 31.32 -12.65 17.35
CA ASP A 568 30.61 -13.60 16.47
C ASP A 568 31.16 -13.65 15.03
N VAL A 569 32.00 -12.69 14.64
CA VAL A 569 32.34 -12.40 13.23
C VAL A 569 33.80 -11.99 13.01
N ASN A 570 34.61 -11.93 14.08
CA ASN A 570 36.03 -11.57 14.06
C ASN A 570 36.33 -10.23 13.33
N ALA A 571 35.41 -9.27 13.45
CA ALA A 571 35.60 -7.92 12.92
C ALA A 571 36.17 -7.00 14.00
N THR A 572 37.06 -6.09 13.63
CA THR A 572 37.75 -5.19 14.57
C THR A 572 37.52 -3.72 14.26
N PHE A 573 37.52 -2.89 15.31
CA PHE A 573 37.48 -1.43 15.20
C PHE A 573 38.30 -0.79 16.33
N TYR A 574 38.59 0.51 16.17
CA TYR A 574 39.48 1.26 17.04
C TYR A 574 38.74 2.44 17.67
N LEU A 575 39.00 2.69 18.95
CA LEU A 575 38.66 3.94 19.62
C LEU A 575 39.93 4.59 20.16
N TYR A 576 39.96 5.91 20.18
CA TYR A 576 41.11 6.67 20.67
C TYR A 576 40.68 7.49 21.89
N LYS A 577 41.58 7.61 22.87
CA LYS A 577 41.42 8.57 23.96
C LYS A 577 42.66 9.43 24.08
N ASN A 578 42.44 10.73 24.26
CA ASN A 578 43.49 11.69 24.57
C ASN A 578 43.34 12.12 26.02
N GLY A 579 44.27 11.69 26.84
CA GLY A 579 44.33 12.02 28.25
C GLY A 579 45.22 13.23 28.49
N ALA A 580 44.79 14.17 29.32
CA ALA A 580 45.61 15.28 29.80
C ALA A 580 45.68 15.28 31.33
N VAL A 581 46.88 15.47 31.87
CA VAL A 581 47.07 15.65 33.32
C VAL A 581 47.11 17.14 33.60
N GLU A 582 46.17 17.64 34.41
CA GLU A 582 46.23 19.03 34.85
C GLU A 582 47.32 19.13 35.93
N GLU A 583 48.39 19.89 35.64
CA GLU A 583 49.32 20.30 36.71
C GLU A 583 48.50 21.13 37.70
N SER A 584 48.23 20.59 38.89
CA SER A 584 47.64 21.38 39.95
C SER A 584 48.51 22.63 40.11
N LYS A 585 47.99 23.81 39.77
CA LYS A 585 48.64 25.06 40.16
C LYS A 585 48.89 24.95 41.65
N ASN A 586 50.18 24.94 42.03
CA ASN A 586 50.62 24.86 43.41
C ASN A 586 49.68 25.70 44.27
N ASN A 587 49.06 25.06 45.24
CA ASN A 587 48.38 25.74 46.32
C ASN A 587 49.36 26.76 46.88
N ASP A 588 49.05 28.04 46.67
CA ASP A 588 49.68 29.12 47.40
C ASP A 588 49.47 28.81 48.90
N PRO A 589 50.51 28.64 49.72
CA PRO A 589 50.36 28.26 51.12
C PRO A 589 49.82 29.40 52.00
N ASN A 590 49.28 30.46 51.40
CA ASN A 590 48.71 31.63 52.07
C ASN A 590 47.27 31.93 51.61
N TYR A 591 46.38 30.96 51.80
CA TYR A 591 44.95 31.23 52.00
C TYR A 591 44.40 30.39 53.15
N GLY A 592 45.08 30.47 54.29
CA GLY A 592 44.53 30.05 55.58
C GLY A 592 43.42 31.00 56.04
N PHE A 593 42.30 31.08 55.34
CA PHE A 593 41.09 31.75 55.84
C PHE A 593 39.80 31.11 55.29
N SER A 594 39.07 30.47 56.21
CA SER A 594 37.59 30.44 56.29
C SER A 594 36.78 29.24 55.76
N PHE A 595 37.32 28.04 55.49
CA PHE A 595 36.43 26.90 55.13
C PHE A 595 35.49 26.46 56.27
N GLU A 596 35.94 26.56 57.52
CA GLU A 596 35.09 26.32 58.71
C GLU A 596 34.02 27.41 58.88
N ARG A 597 34.36 28.69 58.63
CA ARG A 597 33.35 29.79 58.63
C ARG A 597 32.39 29.68 57.45
N GLN A 598 32.83 29.25 56.28
CA GLN A 598 31.96 29.04 55.12
C GLN A 598 30.98 27.88 55.31
N LYS A 599 31.40 26.78 55.96
CA LYS A 599 30.46 25.72 56.39
C LYS A 599 29.44 26.24 57.39
N ILE A 600 29.86 27.05 58.38
CA ILE A 600 28.94 27.68 59.34
C ILE A 600 27.97 28.64 58.63
N TYR A 601 28.44 29.45 57.67
CA TYR A 601 27.60 30.33 56.87
C TYR A 601 26.63 29.56 55.96
N LEU A 602 27.05 28.46 55.34
CA LEU A 602 26.22 27.64 54.48
C LEU A 602 25.14 26.89 55.29
N ILE A 603 25.48 26.42 56.49
CA ILE A 603 24.52 25.85 57.45
C ILE A 603 23.53 26.91 57.93
N LEU A 604 23.99 28.14 58.24
CA LEU A 604 23.12 29.27 58.60
C LEU A 604 22.17 29.65 57.47
N ILE A 605 22.63 29.65 56.21
CA ILE A 605 21.79 29.93 55.04
C ILE A 605 20.73 28.84 54.85
N ILE A 606 21.11 27.56 54.99
CA ILE A 606 20.15 26.44 54.90
C ILE A 606 19.10 26.52 56.03
N LEU A 607 19.52 26.86 57.25
CA LEU A 607 18.61 27.09 58.38
C LEU A 607 17.65 28.26 58.11
N LEU A 608 18.16 29.36 57.56
CA LEU A 608 17.37 30.56 57.29
C LEU A 608 16.37 30.34 56.14
N VAL A 609 16.75 29.61 55.09
CA VAL A 609 15.83 29.15 54.04
C VAL A 609 14.79 28.19 54.60
N GLY A 610 15.18 27.26 55.48
CA GLY A 610 14.26 26.35 56.16
C GLY A 610 13.18 27.10 56.98
N VAL A 611 13.58 28.13 57.73
CA VAL A 611 12.65 28.98 58.51
C VAL A 611 11.70 29.74 57.58
N ILE A 612 12.17 30.27 56.45
CA ILE A 612 11.32 30.96 55.47
C ILE A 612 10.29 30.00 54.85
N VAL A 613 10.70 28.78 54.51
CA VAL A 613 9.79 27.76 53.96
C VAL A 613 8.73 27.37 54.99
N ILE A 614 9.11 27.16 56.26
CA ILE A 614 8.15 26.84 57.32
C ILE A 614 7.20 28.01 57.58
N ALA A 615 7.71 29.25 57.65
CA ALA A 615 6.89 30.44 57.83
C ALA A 615 5.89 30.62 56.67
N SER A 616 6.32 30.37 55.42
CA SER A 616 5.45 30.42 54.25
C SER A 616 4.37 29.33 54.27
N MET A 617 4.70 28.10 54.70
CA MET A 617 3.72 27.03 54.91
C MET A 617 2.70 27.39 56.00
N VAL A 618 3.14 27.98 57.12
CA VAL A 618 2.24 28.43 58.19
C VAL A 618 1.33 29.56 57.70
N LEU A 619 1.84 30.51 56.92
CA LEU A 619 1.04 31.56 56.28
C LEU A 619 -0.01 31.00 55.32
N ILE A 620 0.37 30.02 54.48
CA ILE A 620 -0.54 29.33 53.58
C ILE A 620 -1.61 28.55 54.38
N LEU A 621 -1.23 27.85 55.45
CA LEU A 621 -2.17 27.13 56.31
C LEU A 621 -3.09 28.07 57.09
N TYR A 622 -2.60 29.23 57.53
CA TYR A 622 -3.38 30.27 58.19
C TYR A 622 -4.37 30.91 57.22
N GLU A 623 -3.95 31.21 55.98
CA GLU A 623 -4.86 31.64 54.92
C GLU A 623 -5.90 30.57 54.57
N LYS A 624 -5.51 29.29 54.54
CA LYS A 624 -6.42 28.17 54.24
C LYS A 624 -7.43 27.96 55.38
N LYS A 625 -7.02 28.16 56.65
CA LYS A 625 -7.94 28.19 57.81
C LYS A 625 -8.84 29.42 57.78
N ARG A 626 -8.33 30.61 57.43
CA ARG A 626 -9.13 31.84 57.29
C ARG A 626 -10.15 31.74 56.14
N LYS A 627 -9.78 31.10 55.02
CA LYS A 627 -10.66 30.83 53.87
C LYS A 627 -11.70 29.73 54.18
N ARG A 628 -11.38 28.74 55.03
CA ARG A 628 -12.36 27.75 55.53
C ARG A 628 -13.32 28.33 56.58
N ALA A 629 -12.86 29.17 57.50
CA ALA A 629 -13.73 29.86 58.45
C ALA A 629 -14.71 30.83 57.76
N ARG A 630 -14.29 31.50 56.67
CA ARG A 630 -15.16 32.34 55.83
C ARG A 630 -16.16 31.56 54.97
N ARG A 631 -15.95 30.27 54.74
CA ARG A 631 -16.89 29.39 54.01
C ARG A 631 -17.87 28.64 54.93
N ILE A 632 -17.68 28.73 56.26
CA ILE A 632 -18.61 28.17 57.26
C ILE A 632 -19.56 29.26 57.80
N SER A 633 -19.30 30.56 57.56
CA SER A 633 -20.23 31.65 57.93
C SER A 633 -21.20 32.10 56.82
N LYS A 634 -21.21 31.43 55.65
CA LYS A 634 -22.16 31.65 54.56
C LYS A 634 -22.41 30.34 53.83
N GLY A 635 -23.53 29.69 54.13
CA GLY A 635 -23.97 28.47 53.44
C GLY A 635 -24.86 27.59 54.29
N GLU A 636 -25.99 28.14 54.72
CA GLU A 636 -27.17 27.35 55.09
C GLU A 636 -27.69 26.56 53.88
N SER A 637 -28.39 25.48 54.21
CA SER A 637 -29.36 24.70 53.41
C SER A 637 -28.86 23.49 52.61
N SER A 638 -29.18 22.33 53.22
CA SER A 638 -29.80 21.13 52.63
C SER A 638 -29.00 20.14 51.78
N GLY A 639 -29.06 18.86 52.20
CA GLY A 639 -29.04 17.72 51.29
C GLY A 639 -28.07 16.60 51.65
N LEU A 640 -28.37 15.81 52.70
CA LEU A 640 -27.75 14.50 52.94
C LEU A 640 -28.19 13.49 51.87
N SER A 641 -27.23 12.71 51.35
CA SER A 641 -27.32 11.25 51.35
C SER A 641 -25.98 10.61 50.97
N SER A 642 -25.45 9.82 51.90
CA SER A 642 -24.46 8.75 51.68
C SER A 642 -24.98 7.74 50.64
N THR A 643 -24.12 6.99 49.93
CA THR A 643 -23.62 5.65 50.31
C THR A 643 -22.71 5.07 49.21
N SER A 644 -21.65 4.39 49.66
CA SER A 644 -20.94 3.20 49.15
C SER A 644 -20.89 2.77 47.66
N SER A 645 -19.66 2.33 47.33
CA SER A 645 -19.26 1.06 46.69
C SER A 645 -19.41 0.83 45.17
N SER A 646 -18.24 0.44 44.63
CA SER A 646 -17.96 -0.68 43.71
C SER A 646 -18.43 -0.66 42.25
N GLU A 647 -17.41 -0.91 41.42
CA GLU A 647 -17.39 -1.78 40.23
C GLU A 647 -17.81 -1.31 38.83
N SER A 648 -16.87 -1.62 37.92
CA SER A 648 -17.03 -2.13 36.56
C SER A 648 -17.35 -1.20 35.38
N GLU A 649 -16.40 -1.32 34.43
CA GLU A 649 -16.53 -1.52 32.99
C GLU A 649 -17.21 -0.49 32.05
N THR A 650 -16.38 -0.15 31.05
CA THR A 650 -16.67 -0.01 29.61
C THR A 650 -17.30 1.26 29.03
N LYS A 651 -16.53 1.76 28.05
CA LYS A 651 -16.92 2.28 26.72
C LYS A 651 -17.76 3.57 26.68
N GLY A 652 -17.19 4.57 26.01
CA GLY A 652 -17.94 5.72 25.54
C GLY A 652 -17.09 6.70 24.76
N THR A 653 -16.94 6.42 23.47
CA THR A 653 -16.41 7.27 22.41
C THR A 653 -16.97 8.69 22.47
N SER A 654 -16.15 9.72 22.21
CA SER A 654 -16.57 10.85 21.37
C SER A 654 -15.39 11.72 20.98
N GLU A 655 -15.35 12.02 19.69
CA GLU A 655 -14.48 12.98 19.04
C GLU A 655 -14.68 14.37 19.65
N THR A 656 -13.62 15.15 19.80
CA THR A 656 -13.67 16.56 19.39
C THR A 656 -12.29 17.09 19.05
N GLU A 657 -12.17 17.38 17.76
CA GLU A 657 -11.22 18.27 17.12
C GLU A 657 -11.05 19.58 17.91
N LYS A 658 -9.81 19.89 18.32
CA LYS A 658 -9.37 21.26 18.55
C LYS A 658 -8.00 21.47 17.94
N VAL A 659 -8.04 22.15 16.80
CA VAL A 659 -6.97 22.97 16.25
C VAL A 659 -6.57 24.01 17.30
N GLU A 660 -5.31 24.02 17.72
CA GLU A 660 -4.73 25.19 18.37
C GLU A 660 -3.34 25.47 17.82
N LYS A 661 -3.25 26.61 17.11
CA LYS A 661 -2.03 27.31 16.73
C LYS A 661 -1.32 27.77 18.00
N VAL A 662 -0.02 27.49 18.10
CA VAL A 662 0.94 28.29 18.91
C VAL A 662 2.19 28.41 18.05
N GLU A 663 2.29 29.46 17.25
CA GLU A 663 2.88 30.76 17.59
C GLU A 663 4.38 30.64 17.90
N LYS A 664 5.17 31.08 16.91
CA LYS A 664 6.61 31.32 16.97
C LYS A 664 6.93 32.24 18.13
N VAL A 665 7.83 31.81 19.02
CA VAL A 665 8.63 32.72 19.83
C VAL A 665 10.07 32.65 19.32
N GLU A 666 10.42 33.65 18.51
CA GLU A 666 11.81 34.03 18.27
C GLU A 666 12.44 34.44 19.59
N LYS A 667 13.47 33.70 20.01
CA LYS A 667 14.48 34.22 20.94
C LYS A 667 15.82 34.30 20.24
N ILE A 668 16.11 35.53 19.83
CA ILE A 668 17.42 36.04 19.46
C ILE A 668 18.37 35.78 20.63
N VAL A 669 19.34 34.90 20.45
CA VAL A 669 20.54 34.82 21.31
C VAL A 669 21.72 35.29 20.48
N LYS A 670 22.34 36.37 20.95
CA LYS A 670 23.49 37.04 20.37
C LYS A 670 24.66 36.06 20.18
N VAL A 671 25.19 36.05 18.97
CA VAL A 671 26.44 35.40 18.58
C VAL A 671 27.60 36.06 19.32
N GLY A 672 28.20 35.33 20.26
CA GLY A 672 29.54 35.62 20.78
C GLY A 672 30.59 35.07 19.82
N LYS A 673 31.58 35.90 19.49
CA LYS A 673 32.72 35.59 18.60
C LYS A 673 33.37 34.24 18.97
N ILE A 674 33.49 33.36 17.97
CA ILE A 674 34.35 32.18 18.02
C ILE A 674 35.77 32.64 17.63
N GLU A 675 36.71 32.54 18.57
CA GLU A 675 38.13 32.59 18.27
C GLU A 675 38.54 31.30 17.54
N LYS A 676 39.27 31.47 16.44
CA LYS A 676 39.84 30.37 15.65
C LYS A 676 40.85 29.58 16.52
N PRO A 677 40.81 28.24 16.52
CA PRO A 677 41.92 27.44 17.02
C PRO A 677 43.11 27.61 16.08
N LYS A 678 44.30 27.80 16.68
CA LYS A 678 45.59 27.86 16.00
C LYS A 678 45.90 26.54 15.30
N ASP A 679 46.42 26.65 14.09
CA ASP A 679 46.93 25.55 13.27
C ASP A 679 47.96 24.70 14.03
N MET A 680 47.83 23.37 13.93
CA MET A 680 48.89 22.43 14.30
C MET A 680 50.04 22.53 13.30
N THR A 681 51.26 22.62 13.82
CA THR A 681 52.47 22.79 13.01
C THR A 681 52.83 21.52 12.22
N PRO A 682 53.39 21.66 11.00
CA PRO A 682 53.78 20.55 10.10
C PRO A 682 54.76 19.52 10.69
N GLU A 683 55.48 19.86 11.76
CA GLU A 683 56.46 18.97 12.42
C GLU A 683 55.80 17.80 13.16
N SER A 684 54.56 17.97 13.63
CA SER A 684 53.77 16.92 14.32
C SER A 684 53.36 15.78 13.38
N ILE A 685 53.15 16.07 12.10
CA ILE A 685 52.68 15.13 11.07
C ILE A 685 53.86 14.27 10.55
N SER A 686 55.07 14.84 10.56
CA SER A 686 56.30 14.16 10.15
C SER A 686 56.68 12.98 11.07
N ALA A 687 56.47 13.12 12.39
CA ALA A 687 56.81 12.10 13.37
C ALA A 687 55.88 10.86 13.30
N ILE A 688 54.61 11.07 12.97
CA ILE A 688 53.59 10.02 12.90
C ILE A 688 53.80 9.15 11.63
N ILE A 689 54.10 9.76 10.49
CA ILE A 689 54.34 9.06 9.21
C ILE A 689 55.64 8.23 9.26
N LYS A 690 56.64 8.67 10.05
CA LYS A 690 57.93 7.96 10.19
C LYS A 690 57.81 6.68 11.05
N HIS A 691 56.79 6.61 11.91
CA HIS A 691 56.54 5.44 12.77
C HIS A 691 55.74 4.34 12.03
N GLU A 692 54.82 4.69 11.14
CA GLU A 692 54.07 3.76 10.29
C GLU A 692 54.98 2.97 9.33
N LYS A 693 55.99 3.64 8.75
CA LYS A 693 56.97 2.98 7.85
C LYS A 693 57.93 2.01 8.56
N ARG A 694 58.15 2.17 9.88
CA ARG A 694 58.99 1.25 10.67
C ARG A 694 58.22 0.02 11.16
N ALA A 695 56.92 0.16 11.44
CA ALA A 695 56.07 -0.97 11.81
C ALA A 695 55.83 -1.95 10.64
N HIS A 696 55.69 -1.43 9.41
CA HIS A 696 55.53 -2.28 8.22
C HIS A 696 56.79 -3.09 7.85
N LYS A 697 57.99 -2.54 8.07
CA LYS A 697 59.26 -3.22 7.76
C LYS A 697 59.59 -4.39 8.70
N SER A 698 58.89 -4.50 9.84
CA SER A 698 59.02 -5.59 10.81
C SER A 698 58.07 -6.76 10.51
N GLN A 699 57.08 -6.61 9.63
CA GLN A 699 56.17 -7.68 9.23
C GLN A 699 56.57 -8.39 7.93
N GLU A 700 57.49 -7.82 7.13
CA GLU A 700 58.04 -8.46 5.92
C GLU A 700 59.25 -9.36 6.18
N THR A 701 59.79 -9.41 7.40
CA THR A 701 60.93 -10.29 7.76
C THR A 701 60.54 -11.54 8.55
N ASN A 702 59.25 -11.88 8.60
CA ASN A 702 58.75 -13.16 9.13
C ASN A 702 57.65 -13.72 8.21
N TRP A 703 58.02 -13.92 6.94
CA TRP A 703 57.45 -14.91 6.01
C TRP A 703 58.61 -15.60 5.29
#